data_AF-A0A315BJH9-F1
#
_entry.id   AF-A0A315BJH9-F1
#
_cell.length_a   1.000
_cell.length_b   1.000
_cell.length_c   1.000
_cell.angle_alpha   90.00
_cell.angle_beta   90.00
_cell.angle_gamma   90.00
#
_symmetry.space_group_name_H-M   'P 1'
#
loop_
_entity.id
_entity.type
_entity.pdbx_description
1 polymer ?
#
loop_
_entity_poly.entity_id
_entity_poly.type
_entity_poly.pdbx_seq_one_letter_code
_entity_poly.pdbx_strand_id
1 'polypeptide(L)'
;MLNVNVINAKNTQKVEVKPGQPANLKVDPNTRFELVDSASGKAPAQIKARRVGDNLEIVTDEKAQIEDEAVSNAQTPDLVLENYYKQEDVSLFAGTGEAAASYVPVDGAAASSYSAMSTSATTGAALGVFPLLNPWVGAAVLGTGALAAAGSGKSNQAPVAQDAAAKVDENKLLSDKVPAATDSDGTVASYRLVSDVAAGKLTFNADGSYSFDANKDFDGLAAGQTRTVSFTYSAVDNAGGVSEAKTVSITVIGANDAPVAIATNKAINEGVAAAGSVTASDADSGAKLTYALTETAPAGLSFYKDGTYMFDANNVAYNSLKTGELKTIAVKFKANDGTVDSAEQTLTIVVKGVNDKAVIAGTSTGQVTEDAPSNVLTGKLTVTDVDTGEAAFKPVPSAQLIGKYGHFTFDAPVGEWSYTLDNTKTQALYQDQAFFESMTIAAVDGTTSVISATVKGENDVPVFQIQTGDRVDVTGLTEDPLNAVKTSGSVTVSDPDIESGTVYVVTDLKISGDYIPFLDPANLTAPEKATYDRLMSMLSLDDAAIKNGSGKLNWNFDSAAKEALDMIPEAAKMVLEYTVTQRDPHGAFATETVKVEITGTNDAPKVQIRAGDSAEGNIIGLTANVTGSLTIIDEDRVDYAFKAVSLDGVEITGDDATILKSFFVIADTSTFEKKNEDGNFDWVFKTSDAVNSGLSEWAKVGDHKLTYNINFIDTPFAPNAISLATSQDINIFFTIPEVNSMFTV
;
A
#
# COMPACT_ATOMS: atom_id res chain seq x y z
N MET A 1 6.87 24.46 3.73
CA MET A 1 5.54 24.12 3.20
C MET A 1 5.53 22.62 3.00
N LEU A 2 4.53 21.92 3.53
CA LEU A 2 4.46 20.46 3.44
C LEU A 2 3.34 20.06 2.49
N ASN A 3 3.66 19.18 1.55
CA ASN A 3 2.66 18.47 0.76
C ASN A 3 2.36 17.14 1.47
N VAL A 4 1.08 16.86 1.68
CA VAL A 4 0.62 15.54 2.14
C VAL A 4 0.26 14.72 0.90
N ASN A 5 0.98 13.63 0.65
CA ASN A 5 0.60 12.63 -0.34
C ASN A 5 -0.20 11.54 0.38
N VAL A 6 -1.46 11.41 -0.02
CA VAL A 6 -2.32 10.32 0.41
C VAL A 6 -2.09 9.14 -0.52
N ILE A 7 -1.56 8.03 0.00
CA ILE A 7 -1.34 6.82 -0.78
C ILE A 7 -2.48 5.85 -0.44
N ASN A 8 -3.51 5.88 -1.28
CA ASN A 8 -4.51 4.83 -1.42
C ASN A 8 -4.41 4.34 -2.88
N ALA A 9 -4.59 3.04 -3.08
CA ALA A 9 -4.55 2.31 -4.36
C ALA A 9 -5.38 2.89 -5.54
N LYS A 10 -6.07 4.03 -5.41
CA LYS A 10 -6.90 4.61 -6.48
C LYS A 10 -6.83 6.13 -6.73
N ASN A 11 -6.15 6.97 -5.94
CA ASN A 11 -5.99 8.41 -6.26
C ASN A 11 -4.92 9.10 -5.40
N THR A 12 -4.09 9.96 -6.01
CA THR A 12 -3.18 10.88 -5.30
C THR A 12 -3.87 12.24 -5.14
N GLN A 13 -4.17 12.66 -3.90
CA GLN A 13 -4.72 13.99 -3.63
C GLN A 13 -3.63 14.85 -2.97
N LYS A 14 -3.24 15.95 -3.60
CA LYS A 14 -2.19 16.87 -3.12
C LYS A 14 -2.85 18.01 -2.35
N VAL A 15 -2.58 18.10 -1.04
CA VAL A 15 -3.11 19.18 -0.20
C VAL A 15 -1.96 20.00 0.38
N GLU A 16 -2.04 21.32 0.17
CA GLU A 16 -1.05 22.29 0.61
C GLU A 16 -1.40 22.79 2.02
N VAL A 17 -0.52 22.56 3.00
CA VAL A 17 -0.74 23.01 4.39
C VAL A 17 0.27 24.09 4.75
N LYS A 18 -0.24 25.25 5.19
CA LYS A 18 0.55 26.41 5.65
C LYS A 18 0.76 26.35 7.17
N PRO A 19 1.90 26.86 7.69
CA PRO A 19 2.16 26.91 9.13
C PRO A 19 1.02 27.61 9.89
N GLY A 20 0.52 26.99 10.95
CA GLY A 20 -0.51 27.57 11.83
C GLY A 20 -1.97 27.47 11.35
N GLN A 21 -2.26 26.83 10.20
CA GLN A 21 -3.64 26.54 9.79
C GLN A 21 -4.01 25.07 10.00
N PRO A 22 -5.09 24.76 10.76
CA PRO A 22 -5.60 23.39 10.83
C PRO A 22 -6.23 23.01 9.48
N ALA A 23 -5.75 21.92 8.88
CA ALA A 23 -6.34 21.32 7.69
C ALA A 23 -7.18 20.11 8.12
N ASN A 24 -8.49 20.14 7.86
CA ASN A 24 -9.36 18.99 8.11
C ASN A 24 -9.36 18.10 6.87
N LEU A 25 -8.71 16.94 6.94
CA LEU A 25 -8.71 15.93 5.88
C LEU A 25 -9.51 14.71 6.34
N LYS A 26 -10.58 14.38 5.62
CA LYS A 26 -11.41 13.20 5.90
C LYS A 26 -10.78 12.00 5.20
N VAL A 27 -10.36 10.99 5.95
CA VAL A 27 -9.59 9.85 5.43
C VAL A 27 -10.13 8.52 5.93
N ASP A 28 -10.08 7.50 5.07
CA ASP A 28 -10.52 6.14 5.40
C ASP A 28 -9.55 5.47 6.40
N PRO A 29 -10.04 4.57 7.27
CA PRO A 29 -9.19 3.76 8.14
C PRO A 29 -8.17 2.96 7.29
N ASN A 30 -6.89 3.01 7.68
CA ASN A 30 -5.72 2.34 7.03
C ASN A 30 -5.10 3.05 5.81
N THR A 31 -5.40 4.33 5.60
CA THR A 31 -4.73 5.12 4.56
C THR A 31 -3.29 5.47 4.96
N ARG A 32 -2.31 5.25 4.06
CA ARG A 32 -0.91 5.65 4.26
C ARG A 32 -0.70 7.11 3.86
N PHE A 33 0.15 7.82 4.61
CA PHE A 33 0.51 9.21 4.34
C PHE A 33 2.01 9.34 4.17
N GLU A 34 2.43 10.13 3.18
CA GLU A 34 3.80 10.59 3.05
C GLU A 34 3.81 12.12 3.12
N LEU A 35 4.69 12.67 3.95
CA LEU A 35 4.88 14.10 4.11
C LEU A 35 6.15 14.49 3.38
N VAL A 36 6.04 15.30 2.34
CA VAL A 36 7.19 15.77 1.56
C VAL A 36 7.32 17.28 1.64
N ASP A 37 8.55 17.76 1.83
CA ASP A 37 8.84 19.18 1.71
C ASP A 37 8.62 19.64 0.27
N SER A 38 7.90 20.75 0.11
CA SER A 38 7.48 21.25 -1.21
C SER A 38 8.63 21.68 -2.13
N ALA A 39 9.80 22.02 -1.58
CA ALA A 39 10.94 22.52 -2.35
C ALA A 39 11.92 21.40 -2.72
N SER A 40 12.06 20.39 -1.85
CA SER A 40 13.04 19.33 -2.02
C SER A 40 12.46 17.96 -2.41
N GLY A 41 11.15 17.76 -2.26
CA GLY A 41 10.48 16.48 -2.57
C GLY A 41 10.86 15.32 -1.64
N LYS A 42 11.56 15.60 -0.53
CA LYS A 42 12.02 14.61 0.44
C LYS A 42 11.25 14.69 1.76
N ALA A 43 11.22 13.58 2.51
CA ALA A 43 10.64 13.53 3.85
C ALA A 43 11.43 14.44 4.83
N PRO A 44 10.76 15.31 5.61
CA PRO A 44 11.45 16.17 6.57
C PRO A 44 11.98 15.38 7.77
N ALA A 45 13.12 15.82 8.32
CA ALA A 45 13.89 15.06 9.31
C ALA A 45 13.20 14.87 10.67
N GLN A 46 12.24 15.72 11.07
CA GLN A 46 11.49 15.57 12.32
C GLN A 46 10.08 16.19 12.22
N ILE A 47 9.04 15.42 12.55
CA ILE A 47 7.65 15.90 12.69
C ILE A 47 7.05 15.27 13.94
N LYS A 48 6.42 16.07 14.81
CA LYS A 48 5.50 15.57 15.84
C LYS A 48 4.07 15.77 15.35
N ALA A 49 3.31 14.69 15.26
CA ALA A 49 1.88 14.73 14.98
C ALA A 49 1.12 13.91 16.03
N ARG A 50 -0.12 14.30 16.32
CA ARG A 50 -1.01 13.53 17.20
C ARG A 50 -2.34 13.29 16.51
N ARG A 51 -2.97 12.16 16.80
CA ARG A 51 -4.32 11.86 16.35
C ARG A 51 -5.33 12.41 17.36
N VAL A 52 -6.32 13.16 16.87
CA VAL A 52 -7.42 13.70 17.69
C VAL A 52 -8.73 13.26 17.04
N GLY A 53 -9.26 12.12 17.51
CA GLY A 53 -10.42 11.46 16.90
C GLY A 53 -10.12 10.97 15.47
N ASP A 54 -10.92 11.41 14.50
CA ASP A 54 -10.75 11.11 13.08
C ASP A 54 -9.75 12.04 12.37
N ASN A 55 -9.20 13.03 13.08
CA ASN A 55 -8.29 14.04 12.51
C ASN A 55 -6.83 13.81 12.93
N LEU A 56 -5.89 14.26 12.09
CA LEU A 56 -4.45 14.31 12.37
C LEU A 56 -4.04 15.77 12.61
N GLU A 57 -3.38 16.07 13.72
CA GLU A 57 -2.90 17.40 14.07
C GLU A 57 -1.36 17.42 14.09
N ILE A 58 -0.73 18.33 13.36
CA ILE A 58 0.73 18.52 13.32
C ILE A 58 1.13 19.54 14.39
N VAL A 59 1.99 19.15 15.33
CA VAL A 59 2.46 20.01 16.43
C VAL A 59 3.86 20.52 16.10
N THR A 60 4.02 21.83 15.95
CA THR A 60 5.33 22.49 15.85
C THR A 60 5.60 23.17 17.19
N ASP A 61 6.55 22.66 17.97
CA ASP A 61 6.97 23.30 19.22
C ASP A 61 8.16 24.22 18.96
N GLU A 62 8.04 25.48 19.35
CA GLU A 62 8.99 26.56 19.04
C GLU A 62 10.15 26.66 20.05
N LYS A 63 10.41 25.64 20.88
CA LYS A 63 11.50 25.69 21.89
C LYS A 63 12.15 24.33 22.16
N ALA A 64 13.27 24.05 21.49
CA ALA A 64 14.45 23.41 22.08
C ALA A 64 15.66 23.55 21.14
N GLN A 65 16.64 24.37 21.53
CA GLN A 65 18.03 24.28 21.06
C GLN A 65 18.83 23.34 21.97
N ILE A 66 20.01 22.91 21.48
CA ILE A 66 21.15 22.24 22.16
C ILE A 66 21.06 20.70 22.09
N GLU A 67 22.07 19.90 21.70
CA GLU A 67 23.44 20.06 21.21
C GLU A 67 23.84 18.81 20.40
N ASP A 68 24.91 18.96 19.63
CA ASP A 68 25.56 18.02 18.72
C ASP A 68 26.17 16.79 19.45
N GLU A 69 26.05 15.58 18.88
CA GLU A 69 27.17 14.64 18.65
C GLU A 69 26.69 13.29 18.05
N ALA A 70 27.36 12.91 16.95
CA ALA A 70 27.72 11.56 16.51
C ALA A 70 26.79 10.70 15.61
N VAL A 71 27.14 10.76 14.31
CA VAL A 71 27.36 9.64 13.35
C VAL A 71 26.16 8.87 12.76
N SER A 72 25.84 9.24 11.51
CA SER A 72 25.66 8.36 10.32
C SER A 72 24.96 7.00 10.50
N ASN A 73 23.72 6.91 10.04
CA ASN A 73 23.31 5.90 9.05
C ASN A 73 22.02 6.35 8.34
N ALA A 74 22.10 6.47 7.02
CA ALA A 74 20.96 6.76 6.17
C ALA A 74 20.07 5.51 6.03
N GLN A 75 18.89 5.53 6.63
CA GLN A 75 17.74 4.73 6.20
C GLN A 75 16.49 5.61 6.25
N THR A 76 15.71 5.54 5.18
CA THR A 76 14.36 6.09 5.05
C THR A 76 13.47 5.64 6.22
N PRO A 77 12.80 6.54 6.95
CA PRO A 77 11.86 6.14 7.98
C PRO A 77 10.50 5.82 7.34
N ASP A 78 10.24 4.54 7.12
CA ASP A 78 8.87 4.03 6.99
C ASP A 78 8.20 4.15 8.37
N LEU A 79 7.37 5.19 8.56
CA LEU A 79 6.54 5.30 9.76
C LEU A 79 5.36 4.32 9.64
N VAL A 80 5.56 3.08 10.09
CA VAL A 80 4.48 2.14 10.35
C VAL A 80 3.90 2.46 11.73
N LEU A 81 2.71 3.09 11.78
CA LEU A 81 1.93 3.14 13.02
C LEU A 81 1.25 1.78 13.22
N GLU A 82 1.88 0.93 14.03
CA GLU A 82 1.21 -0.24 14.60
C GLU A 82 0.25 0.20 15.72
N ASN A 83 -0.97 -0.31 15.66
CA ASN A 83 -1.96 -0.19 16.72
C ASN A 83 -1.46 -0.92 17.98
N TYR A 84 -0.93 -0.18 18.95
CA TYR A 84 -0.79 -0.65 20.33
C TYR A 84 -1.81 0.07 21.22
N TYR A 85 -2.91 -0.63 21.52
CA TYR A 85 -3.60 -0.45 22.80
C TYR A 85 -3.12 -1.57 23.73
N LYS A 86 -2.27 -1.22 24.69
CA LYS A 86 -2.28 -1.85 26.01
C LYS A 86 -2.43 -0.73 27.03
N GLN A 87 -3.63 -0.63 27.56
CA GLN A 87 -3.94 0.12 28.76
C GLN A 87 -3.43 -0.70 29.95
N GLU A 88 -2.21 -0.43 30.43
CA GLU A 88 -1.81 -0.67 31.82
C GLU A 88 -0.75 0.38 32.20
N ASP A 89 -1.23 1.47 32.80
CA ASP A 89 -0.38 2.41 33.53
C ASP A 89 0.23 1.69 34.74
N VAL A 90 1.54 1.47 34.73
CA VAL A 90 2.33 1.54 35.96
C VAL A 90 3.64 2.26 35.65
N SER A 91 3.76 3.48 36.16
CA SER A 91 4.95 3.91 36.90
C SER A 91 4.72 5.28 37.54
N LEU A 92 4.64 5.29 38.88
CA LEU A 92 5.01 6.44 39.67
C LEU A 92 6.01 5.97 40.72
N PHE A 93 7.29 6.26 40.50
CA PHE A 93 8.23 6.46 41.59
C PHE A 93 8.18 7.94 41.97
N ALA A 94 7.78 8.22 43.20
CA ALA A 94 8.20 9.40 43.93
C ALA A 94 8.96 8.89 45.15
N GLY A 95 10.28 9.08 45.15
CA GLY A 95 11.09 8.86 46.34
C GLY A 95 11.14 10.14 47.16
N THR A 96 10.71 10.06 48.42
CA THR A 96 11.27 10.84 49.54
C THR A 96 11.12 10.02 50.84
N GLY A 97 12.26 9.62 51.39
CA GLY A 97 12.53 9.41 52.83
C GLY A 97 11.55 8.61 53.69
N GLU A 98 11.90 7.36 54.02
CA GLU A 98 12.50 7.02 55.31
C GLU A 98 12.99 5.56 55.26
N ALA A 99 14.10 5.31 55.95
CA ALA A 99 14.91 4.11 55.83
C ALA A 99 14.19 2.84 56.35
N ALA A 100 14.47 1.75 55.65
CA ALA A 100 14.28 0.39 56.09
C ALA A 100 15.00 0.11 57.43
N ALA A 101 14.40 -0.75 58.24
CA ALA A 101 15.13 -1.56 59.19
C ALA A 101 14.72 -3.03 58.98
N SER A 102 15.55 -3.77 58.25
CA SER A 102 15.92 -5.15 58.63
C SER A 102 17.11 -5.58 57.78
N TYR A 103 18.30 -5.56 58.38
CA TYR A 103 19.46 -6.30 57.91
C TYR A 103 20.05 -6.99 59.13
N VAL A 104 20.24 -8.30 59.04
CA VAL A 104 21.09 -9.07 59.96
C VAL A 104 22.51 -8.98 59.45
N PRO A 105 23.49 -8.76 60.34
CA PRO A 105 24.76 -9.45 60.20
C PRO A 105 25.07 -10.28 61.45
N VAL A 106 25.54 -11.51 61.21
CA VAL A 106 26.21 -12.35 62.20
C VAL A 106 27.67 -11.90 62.25
N ASP A 107 28.15 -11.42 63.40
CA ASP A 107 29.02 -12.18 64.32
C ASP A 107 29.68 -11.23 65.35
N GLY A 108 29.90 -11.74 66.56
CA GLY A 108 30.94 -11.20 67.45
C GLY A 108 30.48 -10.38 68.67
N ALA A 109 30.22 -11.12 69.74
CA ALA A 109 30.58 -10.81 71.13
C ALA A 109 29.60 -10.03 72.04
N ALA A 110 29.37 -10.72 73.18
CA ALA A 110 29.15 -10.22 74.53
C ALA A 110 27.70 -10.01 75.02
N ALA A 111 27.44 -10.76 76.11
CA ALA A 111 26.62 -10.40 77.26
C ALA A 111 25.08 -10.59 77.16
N SER A 112 24.69 -11.84 77.48
CA SER A 112 23.83 -12.19 78.62
C SER A 112 22.44 -11.53 78.77
N SER A 113 21.42 -12.36 78.52
CA SER A 113 20.28 -12.69 79.39
C SER A 113 19.47 -11.58 80.07
N TYR A 114 18.16 -11.56 79.83
CA TYR A 114 17.17 -11.44 80.91
C TYR A 114 15.94 -12.31 80.64
N SER A 115 15.86 -13.38 81.41
CA SER A 115 14.66 -14.12 81.77
C SER A 115 13.89 -13.39 82.87
N ALA A 116 12.59 -13.66 82.91
CA ALA A 116 11.73 -13.38 84.05
C ALA A 116 12.21 -14.10 85.32
N MET A 117 12.24 -13.38 86.44
CA MET A 117 12.03 -13.85 87.83
C MET A 117 12.13 -12.60 88.74
N SER A 118 11.12 -12.24 89.54
CA SER A 118 10.83 -12.86 90.84
C SER A 118 12.10 -13.23 91.60
N THR A 119 12.60 -12.34 92.47
CA THR A 119 12.87 -12.64 93.89
C THR A 119 13.36 -11.40 94.63
N SER A 120 12.94 -11.38 95.90
CA SER A 120 13.43 -10.58 97.03
C SER A 120 14.95 -10.66 97.24
N ALA A 121 15.62 -9.54 97.55
CA ALA A 121 16.26 -9.28 98.85
C ALA A 121 17.30 -8.12 98.83
N THR A 122 17.01 -7.08 99.63
CA THR A 122 17.91 -6.33 100.55
C THR A 122 19.32 -5.86 100.12
N THR A 123 19.54 -4.53 100.06
CA THR A 123 20.16 -3.66 101.10
C THR A 123 20.84 -2.44 100.45
N GLY A 124 20.62 -1.25 101.03
CA GLY A 124 21.24 -0.01 100.56
C GLY A 124 20.64 1.23 101.21
N ALA A 125 21.08 1.48 102.44
CA ALA A 125 20.91 2.67 103.29
C ALA A 125 20.40 3.99 102.66
N ALA A 126 19.45 4.63 103.35
CA ALA A 126 19.73 5.87 104.11
C ALA A 126 18.45 6.52 104.69
N LEU A 127 18.49 6.73 106.02
CA LEU A 127 17.91 7.84 106.79
C LEU A 127 16.37 7.95 106.91
N GLY A 128 15.89 7.77 108.16
CA GLY A 128 14.75 8.55 108.64
C GLY A 128 13.87 7.96 109.75
N VAL A 129 14.26 8.20 111.01
CA VAL A 129 13.37 8.55 112.15
C VAL A 129 12.60 7.41 112.89
N PHE A 130 13.05 7.13 114.12
CA PHE A 130 12.31 6.53 115.28
C PHE A 130 11.28 7.54 115.86
N PRO A 131 10.29 7.21 116.76
CA PRO A 131 10.27 6.19 117.83
C PRO A 131 8.89 5.46 118.00
N LEU A 132 8.68 4.42 118.83
CA LEU A 132 8.31 4.48 120.26
C LEU A 132 8.12 3.07 120.90
N LEU A 133 8.67 2.94 122.11
CA LEU A 133 8.43 2.10 123.30
C LEU A 133 7.22 1.11 123.42
N ASN A 134 7.54 -0.16 123.79
CA ASN A 134 7.22 -0.95 125.04
C ASN A 134 5.77 -0.99 125.64
N PRO A 135 5.41 -1.88 126.61
CA PRO A 135 5.70 -3.32 126.87
C PRO A 135 4.50 -4.19 127.42
N TRP A 136 4.71 -5.52 127.50
CA TRP A 136 4.26 -6.48 128.57
C TRP A 136 2.78 -6.86 128.87
N VAL A 137 2.70 -8.01 129.60
CA VAL A 137 1.59 -8.66 130.34
C VAL A 137 0.70 -9.64 129.52
N GLY A 138 0.44 -10.89 129.90
CA GLY A 138 0.72 -11.64 131.13
C GLY A 138 0.14 -13.07 131.11
N ALA A 139 0.54 -13.85 132.12
CA ALA A 139 0.20 -15.24 132.40
C ALA A 139 -1.10 -15.41 133.23
N ALA A 140 -1.72 -16.61 133.18
CA ALA A 140 -2.46 -17.34 134.26
C ALA A 140 -3.47 -18.36 133.64
N VAL A 141 -3.89 -19.53 134.18
CA VAL A 141 -3.47 -20.54 135.19
C VAL A 141 -4.68 -21.53 135.39
N LEU A 142 -4.40 -22.79 135.84
CA LEU A 142 -5.28 -23.92 136.32
C LEU A 142 -5.78 -24.94 135.26
N GLY A 143 -5.79 -26.27 135.46
CA GLY A 143 -5.41 -27.14 136.58
C GLY A 143 -5.87 -28.61 136.39
N THR A 144 -5.07 -29.54 136.91
CA THR A 144 -5.37 -30.91 137.44
C THR A 144 -5.83 -32.08 136.54
N GLY A 145 -5.04 -33.18 136.54
CA GLY A 145 -5.47 -34.52 136.13
C GLY A 145 -4.34 -35.56 135.93
N ALA A 146 -3.83 -36.12 137.03
CA ALA A 146 -3.21 -37.45 137.25
C ALA A 146 -2.28 -38.17 136.22
N LEU A 147 -1.17 -38.64 136.78
CA LEU A 147 -0.19 -39.64 136.30
C LEU A 147 -0.79 -40.91 135.67
N ALA A 148 -0.24 -41.33 134.52
CA ALA A 148 0.19 -42.71 134.29
C ALA A 148 1.29 -42.73 133.20
N ALA A 149 2.44 -43.32 133.51
CA ALA A 149 3.52 -43.57 132.57
C ALA A 149 3.16 -44.76 131.66
N ALA A 150 3.23 -44.57 130.34
CA ALA A 150 3.48 -45.62 129.35
C ALA A 150 3.81 -45.00 127.98
N GLY A 151 4.97 -45.36 127.43
CA GLY A 151 5.22 -45.38 125.98
C GLY A 151 5.76 -44.10 125.35
N SER A 152 7.01 -44.17 124.89
CA SER A 152 7.56 -43.33 123.83
C SER A 152 6.62 -43.32 122.61
N GLY A 153 5.86 -42.25 122.43
CA GLY A 153 5.28 -41.95 121.12
C GLY A 153 6.43 -41.61 120.19
N LYS A 154 6.88 -42.56 119.36
CA LYS A 154 7.77 -42.26 118.24
C LYS A 154 7.06 -41.20 117.40
N SER A 155 7.64 -40.00 117.27
CA SER A 155 7.24 -39.11 116.19
C SER A 155 7.55 -39.83 114.89
N ASN A 156 6.55 -40.06 114.05
CA ASN A 156 6.73 -40.68 112.74
C ASN A 156 7.89 -40.00 111.98
N GLN A 157 8.92 -40.75 111.58
CA GLN A 157 9.99 -40.21 110.74
C GLN A 157 9.58 -40.35 109.28
N ALA A 158 9.66 -39.26 108.52
CA ALA A 158 9.32 -39.29 107.10
C ALA A 158 10.26 -40.23 106.33
N PRO A 159 9.78 -40.89 105.25
CA PRO A 159 10.61 -41.73 104.41
C PRO A 159 11.69 -40.92 103.68
N VAL A 160 12.75 -41.58 103.23
CA VAL A 160 13.87 -40.99 102.48
C VAL A 160 13.84 -41.49 101.04
N ALA A 161 13.47 -40.60 100.11
CA ALA A 161 13.57 -40.84 98.65
C ALA A 161 14.98 -40.51 98.12
N GLN A 162 15.28 -40.93 96.89
CA GLN A 162 16.58 -40.72 96.23
C GLN A 162 16.42 -40.08 94.85
N ASP A 163 17.45 -39.37 94.38
CA ASP A 163 17.46 -38.86 93.00
C ASP A 163 17.73 -40.00 92.00
N ALA A 164 17.26 -39.85 90.76
CA ALA A 164 17.45 -40.84 89.70
C ALA A 164 17.75 -40.19 88.36
N ALA A 165 18.33 -40.97 87.44
CA ALA A 165 18.57 -40.55 86.07
C ALA A 165 18.22 -41.66 85.08
N ALA A 166 17.57 -41.29 83.98
CA ALA A 166 17.22 -42.19 82.89
C ALA A 166 17.60 -41.56 81.55
N LYS A 167 17.72 -42.41 80.51
CA LYS A 167 17.95 -41.99 79.13
C LYS A 167 16.94 -42.63 78.22
N VAL A 168 16.50 -41.88 77.21
CA VAL A 168 15.60 -42.37 76.17
C VAL A 168 15.95 -41.72 74.85
N ASP A 169 15.74 -42.45 73.76
CA ASP A 169 15.74 -41.90 72.40
C ASP A 169 14.42 -41.17 72.19
N GLU A 170 14.43 -40.00 71.56
CA GLU A 170 13.21 -39.18 71.41
C GLU A 170 12.07 -39.89 70.67
N ASN A 171 12.40 -40.86 69.80
CA ASN A 171 11.42 -41.65 69.06
C ASN A 171 10.97 -42.91 69.83
N LYS A 172 11.25 -43.00 71.14
CA LYS A 172 10.90 -44.14 72.00
C LYS A 172 10.19 -43.70 73.28
N LEU A 173 9.27 -44.56 73.73
CA LEU A 173 8.64 -44.43 75.04
C LEU A 173 9.57 -44.96 76.13
N LEU A 174 9.88 -44.15 77.14
CA LEU A 174 10.52 -44.59 78.37
C LEU A 174 9.47 -45.15 79.33
N SER A 175 9.76 -46.29 79.97
CA SER A 175 8.97 -46.84 81.07
C SER A 175 9.93 -47.33 82.15
N ASP A 176 9.83 -46.78 83.35
CA ASP A 176 10.77 -47.04 84.45
C ASP A 176 10.10 -46.83 85.83
N LYS A 177 10.86 -46.95 86.91
CA LYS A 177 10.39 -46.79 88.28
C LYS A 177 11.37 -45.96 89.11
N VAL A 178 10.84 -45.08 89.95
CA VAL A 178 11.69 -44.33 90.89
C VAL A 178 12.39 -45.27 91.88
N PRO A 179 13.61 -44.93 92.34
CA PRO A 179 14.32 -45.70 93.35
C PRO A 179 13.45 -45.96 94.59
N ALA A 180 13.56 -47.17 95.14
CA ALA A 180 12.85 -47.52 96.36
C ALA A 180 13.28 -46.60 97.52
N ALA A 181 12.33 -45.87 98.08
CA ALA A 181 12.55 -45.06 99.28
C ALA A 181 12.69 -45.96 100.53
N THR A 182 13.39 -45.45 101.54
CA THR A 182 13.62 -46.16 102.82
C THR A 182 12.95 -45.43 103.97
N ASP A 183 12.39 -46.17 104.90
CA ASP A 183 11.77 -45.62 106.12
C ASP A 183 12.36 -46.36 107.32
N SER A 184 12.85 -45.60 108.31
CA SER A 184 13.54 -46.12 109.50
C SER A 184 12.60 -46.57 110.62
N ASP A 185 11.33 -46.14 110.61
CA ASP A 185 10.35 -46.53 111.63
C ASP A 185 8.97 -46.93 111.10
N GLY A 186 8.79 -46.94 109.77
CA GLY A 186 7.59 -47.42 109.07
C GLY A 186 7.85 -48.16 107.75
N THR A 187 6.85 -48.13 106.85
CA THR A 187 6.95 -48.67 105.48
C THR A 187 6.45 -47.65 104.48
N VAL A 188 7.11 -47.55 103.32
CA VAL A 188 6.67 -46.68 102.21
C VAL A 188 5.35 -47.20 101.62
N ALA A 189 4.30 -46.40 101.72
CA ALA A 189 2.94 -46.76 101.27
C ALA A 189 2.66 -46.34 99.82
N SER A 190 3.19 -45.20 99.37
CA SER A 190 3.00 -44.72 97.99
C SER A 190 4.04 -43.68 97.58
N TYR A 191 4.07 -43.34 96.30
CA TYR A 191 4.79 -42.21 95.74
C TYR A 191 3.79 -41.21 95.15
N ARG A 192 4.15 -39.93 95.16
CA ARG A 192 3.35 -38.89 94.50
C ARG A 192 4.22 -37.92 93.72
N LEU A 193 3.70 -37.48 92.59
CA LEU A 193 4.31 -36.44 91.78
C LEU A 193 4.24 -35.10 92.52
N VAL A 194 5.35 -34.36 92.52
CA VAL A 194 5.47 -33.04 93.15
C VAL A 194 5.49 -31.95 92.08
N SER A 195 6.27 -32.14 91.01
CA SER A 195 6.27 -31.28 89.83
C SER A 195 6.42 -32.12 88.57
N ASP A 196 5.70 -31.75 87.52
CA ASP A 196 5.76 -32.43 86.22
C ASP A 196 7.00 -32.01 85.40
N VAL A 197 7.22 -32.69 84.27
CA VAL A 197 8.23 -32.32 83.26
C VAL A 197 7.85 -31.03 82.53
N ALA A 198 8.85 -30.27 82.09
CA ALA A 198 8.64 -29.01 81.36
C ALA A 198 8.32 -29.21 79.86
N ALA A 199 8.62 -30.37 79.30
CA ALA A 199 8.37 -30.77 77.91
C ALA A 199 8.29 -32.29 77.82
N GLY A 200 7.58 -32.80 76.82
CA GLY A 200 7.21 -34.21 76.75
C GLY A 200 5.97 -34.50 77.60
N LYS A 201 5.54 -35.77 77.60
CA LYS A 201 4.38 -36.23 78.35
C LYS A 201 4.79 -37.29 79.38
N LEU A 202 4.66 -36.95 80.66
CA LEU A 202 4.88 -37.87 81.77
C LEU A 202 3.56 -38.48 82.24
N THR A 203 3.58 -39.77 82.58
CA THR A 203 2.55 -40.42 83.39
C THR A 203 3.22 -41.01 84.62
N PHE A 204 2.80 -40.60 85.82
CA PHE A 204 3.38 -41.04 87.09
C PHE A 204 2.33 -41.75 87.96
N ASN A 205 2.64 -42.94 88.45
CA ASN A 205 1.72 -43.77 89.23
C ASN A 205 2.10 -43.81 90.72
N ALA A 206 1.11 -44.10 91.56
CA ALA A 206 1.27 -44.12 93.02
C ALA A 206 2.21 -45.23 93.54
N ASP A 207 2.51 -46.25 92.72
CA ASP A 207 3.50 -47.29 93.02
C ASP A 207 4.94 -46.85 92.71
N GLY A 208 5.11 -45.65 92.15
CA GLY A 208 6.40 -45.08 91.76
C GLY A 208 6.85 -45.45 90.35
N SER A 209 6.04 -46.21 89.58
CA SER A 209 6.28 -46.41 88.15
C SER A 209 5.94 -45.15 87.37
N TYR A 210 6.65 -44.90 86.28
CA TYR A 210 6.37 -43.80 85.37
C TYR A 210 6.65 -44.18 83.92
N SER A 211 5.95 -43.52 83.00
CA SER A 211 6.30 -43.51 81.58
C SER A 211 6.50 -42.09 81.09
N PHE A 212 7.45 -41.93 80.16
CA PHE A 212 7.75 -40.64 79.54
C PHE A 212 7.81 -40.80 78.03
N ASP A 213 6.97 -40.05 77.33
CA ASP A 213 6.93 -39.93 75.88
C ASP A 213 7.50 -38.56 75.52
N ALA A 214 8.62 -38.55 74.80
CA ALA A 214 9.24 -37.30 74.37
C ALA A 214 8.30 -36.51 73.45
N ASN A 215 7.42 -37.18 72.70
CA ASN A 215 6.52 -36.59 71.71
C ASN A 215 7.26 -35.65 70.72
N LYS A 216 6.53 -34.76 70.00
CA LYS A 216 7.13 -33.82 69.03
C LYS A 216 7.96 -32.69 69.64
N ASP A 217 7.98 -32.58 70.97
CA ASP A 217 8.71 -31.52 71.67
C ASP A 217 10.23 -31.65 71.49
N PHE A 218 10.72 -32.83 71.08
CA PHE A 218 12.14 -33.15 70.96
C PHE A 218 12.63 -33.37 69.52
N ASP A 219 11.77 -33.57 68.51
CA ASP A 219 12.12 -33.78 67.07
C ASP A 219 13.13 -32.77 66.48
N GLY A 220 13.41 -31.66 67.16
CA GLY A 220 14.47 -30.72 66.78
C GLY A 220 15.88 -31.12 67.18
N LEU A 221 16.08 -32.22 67.92
CA LEU A 221 17.39 -32.68 68.38
C LEU A 221 18.06 -33.54 67.32
N ALA A 222 19.12 -33.01 66.70
CA ALA A 222 19.93 -33.78 65.78
C ALA A 222 20.49 -35.07 66.42
N ALA A 223 20.79 -36.07 65.59
CA ALA A 223 21.29 -37.36 66.04
C ALA A 223 22.44 -37.28 67.07
N GLY A 224 22.20 -37.81 68.27
CA GLY A 224 23.16 -37.82 69.38
C GLY A 224 23.22 -36.52 70.19
N GLN A 225 22.55 -35.45 69.77
CA GLN A 225 22.29 -34.27 70.61
C GLN A 225 21.41 -34.69 71.78
N THR A 226 21.56 -34.04 72.94
CA THR A 226 20.78 -34.41 74.12
C THR A 226 20.15 -33.20 74.79
N ARG A 227 18.92 -33.36 75.28
CA ARG A 227 18.24 -32.40 76.15
C ARG A 227 17.70 -33.10 77.38
N THR A 228 17.94 -32.53 78.55
CA THR A 228 17.45 -33.10 79.81
C THR A 228 16.20 -32.38 80.27
N VAL A 229 15.19 -33.15 80.66
CA VAL A 229 14.01 -32.67 81.41
C VAL A 229 13.97 -33.37 82.77
N SER A 230 13.26 -32.79 83.72
CA SER A 230 13.16 -33.36 85.06
C SER A 230 11.77 -33.18 85.64
N PHE A 231 11.36 -34.16 86.44
CA PHE A 231 10.20 -34.08 87.31
C PHE A 231 10.63 -34.34 88.75
N THR A 232 9.84 -33.91 89.73
CA THR A 232 10.11 -34.17 91.14
C THR A 232 9.02 -35.02 91.77
N TYR A 233 9.40 -35.89 92.71
CA TYR A 233 8.50 -36.81 93.39
C TYR A 233 8.79 -36.89 94.89
N SER A 234 7.82 -37.34 95.67
CA SER A 234 7.99 -37.63 97.11
C SER A 234 7.43 -39.02 97.45
N ALA A 235 8.01 -39.65 98.46
CA ALA A 235 7.50 -40.90 99.04
C ALA A 235 6.62 -40.58 100.25
N VAL A 236 5.58 -41.38 100.46
CA VAL A 236 4.64 -41.27 101.57
C VAL A 236 4.63 -42.59 102.34
N ASP A 237 4.83 -42.54 103.65
CA ASP A 237 4.80 -43.72 104.52
C ASP A 237 3.36 -44.13 104.92
N ASN A 238 3.24 -45.23 105.65
CA ASN A 238 1.96 -45.77 106.14
C ASN A 238 1.34 -44.98 107.31
N ALA A 239 2.04 -43.99 107.86
CA ALA A 239 1.57 -43.08 108.90
C ALA A 239 1.32 -41.64 108.38
N GLY A 240 1.52 -41.40 107.08
CA GLY A 240 1.25 -40.15 106.39
C GLY A 240 2.43 -39.16 106.34
N GLY A 241 3.63 -39.54 106.80
CA GLY A 241 4.84 -38.74 106.64
C GLY A 241 5.28 -38.69 105.17
N VAL A 242 5.82 -37.55 104.75
CA VAL A 242 6.20 -37.27 103.36
C VAL A 242 7.68 -36.94 103.31
N SER A 243 8.43 -37.60 102.42
CA SER A 243 9.84 -37.30 102.17
C SER A 243 10.04 -35.88 101.63
N GLU A 244 11.28 -35.37 101.75
CA GLU A 244 11.75 -34.29 100.87
C GLU A 244 11.56 -34.68 99.40
N ALA A 245 11.28 -33.69 98.55
CA ALA A 245 11.12 -33.92 97.12
C ALA A 245 12.47 -34.31 96.47
N LYS A 246 12.44 -35.30 95.59
CA LYS A 246 13.60 -35.79 94.85
C LYS A 246 13.37 -35.73 93.35
N THR A 247 14.47 -35.61 92.62
CA THR A 247 14.45 -35.30 91.18
C THR A 247 14.76 -36.55 90.38
N VAL A 248 13.98 -36.77 89.33
CA VAL A 248 14.35 -37.68 88.25
C VAL A 248 14.75 -36.85 87.04
N SER A 249 15.98 -37.02 86.58
CA SER A 249 16.48 -36.38 85.36
C SER A 249 16.40 -37.35 84.18
N ILE A 250 15.64 -37.00 83.15
CA ILE A 250 15.52 -37.78 81.92
C ILE A 250 16.33 -37.06 80.84
N THR A 251 17.41 -37.68 80.38
CA THR A 251 18.17 -37.21 79.22
C THR A 251 17.57 -37.83 77.97
N VAL A 252 16.90 -37.01 77.16
CA VAL A 252 16.44 -37.40 75.83
C VAL A 252 17.59 -37.24 74.84
N ILE A 253 17.82 -38.27 74.02
CA ILE A 253 18.83 -38.32 72.98
C ILE A 253 18.11 -38.20 71.63
N GLY A 254 18.54 -37.23 70.83
CA GLY A 254 18.05 -37.01 69.47
C GLY A 254 18.38 -38.17 68.55
N ALA A 255 17.44 -38.48 67.66
CA ALA A 255 17.62 -39.37 66.52
C ALA A 255 17.85 -38.51 65.25
N ASN A 256 17.99 -39.15 64.10
CA ASN A 256 17.98 -38.42 62.82
C ASN A 256 16.59 -38.58 62.23
N ASP A 257 15.95 -37.49 61.86
CA ASP A 257 14.71 -37.49 61.08
C ASP A 257 15.03 -37.34 59.60
N ALA A 258 14.33 -38.08 58.74
CA ALA A 258 14.57 -37.95 57.30
C ALA A 258 13.92 -36.66 56.78
N PRO A 259 14.58 -35.92 55.86
CA PRO A 259 14.00 -34.71 55.29
C PRO A 259 12.72 -35.03 54.50
N VAL A 260 11.83 -34.05 54.40
CA VAL A 260 10.61 -34.10 53.59
C VAL A 260 10.76 -33.18 52.39
N ALA A 261 10.93 -33.75 51.20
CA ALA A 261 11.10 -33.02 49.95
C ALA A 261 9.77 -32.44 49.43
N ILE A 262 9.82 -31.24 48.85
CA ILE A 262 8.67 -30.48 48.36
C ILE A 262 8.99 -29.96 46.96
N ALA A 263 8.13 -30.29 45.99
CA ALA A 263 8.23 -29.77 44.63
C ALA A 263 7.28 -28.59 44.40
N THR A 264 7.73 -27.59 43.66
CA THR A 264 6.86 -26.54 43.10
C THR A 264 6.82 -26.71 41.59
N ASN A 265 5.66 -27.09 41.06
CA ASN A 265 5.48 -27.29 39.63
C ASN A 265 5.55 -25.96 38.89
N LYS A 266 5.99 -26.00 37.63
CA LYS A 266 6.17 -24.80 36.81
C LYS A 266 5.57 -25.00 35.42
N ALA A 267 5.09 -23.91 34.83
CA ALA A 267 4.75 -23.86 33.41
C ALA A 267 5.60 -22.78 32.74
N ILE A 268 6.07 -23.05 31.53
CA ILE A 268 6.92 -22.15 30.75
C ILE A 268 6.51 -22.25 29.28
N ASN A 269 6.65 -21.16 28.54
CA ASN A 269 6.55 -21.23 27.10
C ASN A 269 7.84 -21.81 26.52
N GLU A 270 7.71 -22.50 25.41
CA GLU A 270 8.81 -22.84 24.54
C GLU A 270 9.61 -21.59 24.10
N GLY A 271 10.88 -21.75 23.76
CA GLY A 271 11.75 -20.62 23.38
C GLY A 271 12.20 -19.74 24.55
N VAL A 272 11.99 -20.19 25.79
CA VAL A 272 12.34 -19.42 27.00
C VAL A 272 13.13 -20.29 27.97
N ALA A 273 14.13 -19.70 28.62
CA ALA A 273 14.81 -20.33 29.76
C ALA A 273 14.28 -19.75 31.07
N ALA A 274 14.11 -20.60 32.09
CA ALA A 274 13.70 -20.11 33.41
C ALA A 274 14.38 -20.87 34.55
N ALA A 275 14.76 -20.12 35.59
CA ALA A 275 15.26 -20.68 36.84
C ALA A 275 14.11 -21.09 37.78
N GLY A 276 14.35 -22.07 38.63
CA GLY A 276 13.44 -22.47 39.69
C GLY A 276 14.18 -23.16 40.83
N SER A 277 13.43 -23.61 41.82
CA SER A 277 13.99 -24.36 42.93
C SER A 277 12.98 -25.38 43.47
N VAL A 278 13.52 -26.45 44.05
CA VAL A 278 12.79 -27.34 44.95
C VAL A 278 13.22 -27.05 46.38
N THR A 279 12.41 -27.45 47.36
CA THR A 279 12.70 -27.25 48.78
C THR A 279 12.51 -28.54 49.54
N ALA A 280 12.94 -28.56 50.80
CA ALA A 280 12.65 -29.62 51.74
C ALA A 280 12.63 -29.04 53.15
N SER A 281 11.97 -29.72 54.07
CA SER A 281 11.99 -29.42 55.49
C SER A 281 12.58 -30.60 56.26
N ASP A 282 13.32 -30.31 57.31
CA ASP A 282 13.83 -31.31 58.25
C ASP A 282 13.39 -30.96 59.66
N ALA A 283 13.10 -31.96 60.48
CA ALA A 283 12.76 -31.74 61.87
C ALA A 283 14.01 -31.35 62.67
N ASP A 284 15.17 -31.92 62.32
CA ASP A 284 16.45 -31.73 62.98
C ASP A 284 16.96 -30.29 62.86
N SER A 285 17.18 -29.63 64.00
CA SER A 285 17.60 -28.23 64.01
C SER A 285 19.01 -28.06 63.43
N GLY A 286 19.11 -27.24 62.38
CA GLY A 286 20.38 -26.96 61.71
C GLY A 286 20.79 -28.00 60.67
N ALA A 287 19.90 -28.93 60.30
CA ALA A 287 20.11 -29.84 59.18
C ALA A 287 20.48 -29.08 57.90
N LYS A 288 21.51 -29.57 57.20
CA LYS A 288 21.98 -29.00 55.93
C LYS A 288 21.54 -29.89 54.79
N LEU A 289 20.60 -29.39 53.99
CA LEU A 289 19.98 -30.18 52.93
C LEU A 289 20.73 -30.04 51.61
N THR A 290 20.90 -31.17 50.94
CA THR A 290 21.37 -31.26 49.56
C THR A 290 20.33 -31.99 48.71
N TYR A 291 20.33 -31.71 47.41
CA TYR A 291 19.33 -32.25 46.49
C TYR A 291 20.01 -32.98 45.34
N ALA A 292 19.40 -34.07 44.88
CA ALA A 292 19.87 -34.79 43.71
C ALA A 292 18.69 -35.39 42.93
N LEU A 293 18.85 -35.44 41.61
CA LEU A 293 17.96 -36.21 40.75
C LEU A 293 18.21 -37.70 40.95
N THR A 294 17.14 -38.50 40.89
CA THR A 294 17.24 -39.96 40.92
C THR A 294 17.30 -40.58 39.52
N GLU A 295 17.30 -39.74 38.50
CA GLU A 295 17.37 -40.10 37.08
C GLU A 295 18.22 -39.09 36.30
N THR A 296 18.50 -39.42 35.03
CA THR A 296 19.21 -38.50 34.13
C THR A 296 18.37 -37.26 33.88
N ALA A 297 18.99 -36.09 33.93
CA ALA A 297 18.31 -34.84 33.64
C ALA A 297 17.73 -34.87 32.21
N PRO A 298 16.44 -34.51 32.02
CA PRO A 298 15.87 -34.36 30.68
C PRO A 298 16.53 -33.21 29.92
N ALA A 299 16.31 -33.17 28.60
CA ALA A 299 16.82 -32.10 27.74
C ALA A 299 16.47 -30.71 28.33
N GLY A 300 17.41 -29.78 28.27
CA GLY A 300 17.23 -28.42 28.78
C GLY A 300 17.29 -28.27 30.32
N LEU A 301 17.24 -29.34 31.11
CA LEU A 301 17.33 -29.22 32.58
C LEU A 301 18.78 -29.29 33.09
N SER A 302 19.19 -28.27 33.83
CA SER A 302 20.37 -28.28 34.69
C SER A 302 19.93 -28.19 36.16
N PHE A 303 20.25 -29.19 36.98
CA PHE A 303 19.82 -29.28 38.37
C PHE A 303 21.03 -29.27 39.33
N TYR A 304 20.95 -28.48 40.41
CA TYR A 304 22.07 -28.23 41.31
C TYR A 304 21.83 -28.79 42.71
N LYS A 305 22.92 -29.01 43.45
CA LYS A 305 22.87 -29.63 44.80
C LYS A 305 22.20 -28.77 45.87
N ASP A 306 22.05 -27.49 45.63
CA ASP A 306 21.33 -26.55 46.51
C ASP A 306 19.81 -26.54 46.26
N GLY A 307 19.32 -27.37 45.34
CA GLY A 307 17.91 -27.47 44.99
C GLY A 307 17.47 -26.46 43.93
N THR A 308 18.36 -25.57 43.49
CA THR A 308 18.09 -24.69 42.34
C THR A 308 18.21 -25.48 41.03
N TYR A 309 17.53 -24.99 39.99
CA TYR A 309 17.64 -25.54 38.64
C TYR A 309 17.42 -24.45 37.60
N MET A 310 17.91 -24.71 36.39
CA MET A 310 17.61 -23.95 35.18
C MET A 310 17.02 -24.87 34.13
N PHE A 311 15.91 -24.47 33.53
CA PHE A 311 15.25 -25.20 32.46
C PHE A 311 15.24 -24.34 31.19
N ASP A 312 15.95 -24.77 30.16
CA ASP A 312 16.03 -24.12 28.86
C ASP A 312 15.06 -24.75 27.86
N ALA A 313 13.92 -24.08 27.64
CA ALA A 313 12.92 -24.50 26.66
C ALA A 313 13.26 -24.04 25.22
N ASN A 314 14.44 -23.42 24.97
CA ASN A 314 14.97 -23.25 23.61
C ASN A 314 15.65 -24.51 23.06
N ASN A 315 15.71 -25.57 23.87
CA ASN A 315 16.28 -26.83 23.43
C ASN A 315 15.46 -27.40 22.27
N VAL A 316 16.15 -27.86 21.22
CA VAL A 316 15.56 -28.43 19.99
C VAL A 316 14.55 -29.57 20.24
N ALA A 317 14.57 -30.19 21.41
CA ALA A 317 13.57 -31.18 21.83
C ALA A 317 12.14 -30.60 21.97
N TYR A 318 11.99 -29.27 22.01
CA TYR A 318 10.72 -28.57 22.23
C TYR A 318 10.26 -27.75 21.04
N ASN A 319 11.14 -27.44 20.08
CA ASN A 319 10.89 -26.60 18.90
C ASN A 319 9.76 -27.06 17.97
N SER A 320 9.25 -28.28 18.15
CA SER A 320 8.23 -28.85 17.27
C SER A 320 6.82 -28.82 17.86
N LEU A 321 6.65 -28.16 19.01
CA LEU A 321 5.39 -28.10 19.76
C LEU A 321 4.49 -27.00 19.19
N LYS A 322 3.33 -27.39 18.67
CA LYS A 322 2.39 -26.43 18.07
C LYS A 322 1.93 -25.41 19.10
N THR A 323 1.43 -24.27 18.63
CA THR A 323 0.85 -23.25 19.52
C THR A 323 -0.18 -23.85 20.48
N GLY A 324 0.09 -23.68 21.78
CA GLY A 324 -0.78 -24.16 22.85
C GLY A 324 -0.68 -25.67 23.16
N GLU A 325 0.09 -26.45 22.40
CA GLU A 325 0.41 -27.83 22.75
C GLU A 325 1.17 -27.87 24.08
N LEU A 326 0.85 -28.82 24.95
CA LEU A 326 1.48 -28.95 26.27
C LEU A 326 2.35 -30.20 26.33
N LYS A 327 3.63 -30.02 26.65
CA LYS A 327 4.56 -31.10 26.95
C LYS A 327 4.92 -31.09 28.43
N THR A 328 4.49 -32.13 29.14
CA THR A 328 4.83 -32.34 30.55
C THR A 328 6.16 -33.06 30.68
N ILE A 329 7.10 -32.44 31.39
CA ILE A 329 8.39 -32.99 31.81
C ILE A 329 8.29 -33.29 33.30
N ALA A 330 8.42 -34.57 33.66
CA ALA A 330 8.45 -35.02 35.05
C ALA A 330 9.86 -35.51 35.37
N VAL A 331 10.44 -35.01 36.46
CA VAL A 331 11.76 -35.43 36.94
C VAL A 331 11.72 -35.70 38.44
N LYS A 332 12.31 -36.80 38.87
CA LYS A 332 12.33 -37.26 40.25
C LYS A 332 13.59 -36.81 40.96
N PHE A 333 13.43 -36.38 42.21
CA PHE A 333 14.51 -35.94 43.08
C PHE A 333 14.30 -36.37 44.54
N LYS A 334 15.37 -36.31 45.30
CA LYS A 334 15.39 -36.50 46.76
C LYS A 334 16.19 -35.38 47.42
N ALA A 335 15.84 -35.08 48.66
CA ALA A 335 16.66 -34.28 49.57
C ALA A 335 17.45 -35.22 50.49
N ASN A 336 18.63 -34.79 50.93
CA ASN A 336 19.49 -35.53 51.84
C ASN A 336 20.10 -34.55 52.85
N ASP A 337 20.05 -34.89 54.12
CA ASP A 337 20.51 -34.09 55.27
C ASP A 337 21.98 -34.35 55.65
N GLY A 338 22.67 -35.25 54.93
CA GLY A 338 24.00 -35.76 55.22
C GLY A 338 24.01 -37.19 55.75
N THR A 339 22.85 -37.72 56.15
CA THR A 339 22.69 -39.05 56.75
C THR A 339 21.75 -39.93 55.93
N VAL A 340 20.56 -39.45 55.62
CA VAL A 340 19.49 -40.24 54.98
C VAL A 340 18.76 -39.44 53.90
N ASP A 341 18.26 -40.16 52.90
CA ASP A 341 17.43 -39.57 51.85
C ASP A 341 15.98 -39.38 52.31
N SER A 342 15.35 -38.32 51.82
CA SER A 342 13.90 -38.17 51.81
C SER A 342 13.21 -39.27 50.99
N ALA A 343 11.89 -39.36 51.13
CA ALA A 343 11.07 -39.98 50.10
C ALA A 343 11.29 -39.28 48.74
N GLU A 344 11.14 -40.03 47.65
CA GLU A 344 11.28 -39.49 46.29
C GLU A 344 10.09 -38.57 45.96
N GLN A 345 10.40 -37.39 45.41
CA GLN A 345 9.42 -36.40 44.99
C GLN A 345 9.57 -36.10 43.50
N THR A 346 8.46 -35.76 42.83
CA THR A 346 8.47 -35.42 41.39
C THR A 346 8.30 -33.92 41.19
N LEU A 347 9.23 -33.31 40.46
CA LEU A 347 9.14 -31.97 39.89
C LEU A 347 8.50 -32.06 38.51
N THR A 348 7.40 -31.33 38.30
CA THR A 348 6.73 -31.25 37.00
C THR A 348 6.92 -29.87 36.37
N ILE A 349 7.45 -29.85 35.15
CA ILE A 349 7.58 -28.66 34.30
C ILE A 349 6.71 -28.87 33.06
N VAL A 350 5.77 -27.97 32.79
CA VAL A 350 4.95 -28.00 31.58
C VAL A 350 5.48 -26.98 30.59
N VAL A 351 5.93 -27.44 29.42
CA VAL A 351 6.31 -26.59 28.29
C VAL A 351 5.09 -26.39 27.41
N LYS A 352 4.73 -25.13 27.15
CA LYS A 352 3.66 -24.74 26.24
C LYS A 352 4.26 -24.29 24.91
N GLY A 353 3.88 -24.98 23.84
CA GLY A 353 4.30 -24.67 22.47
C GLY A 353 3.88 -23.27 22.05
N VAL A 354 4.73 -22.63 21.26
CA VAL A 354 4.54 -21.30 20.68
C VAL A 354 4.67 -21.43 19.17
N ASN A 355 3.93 -20.62 18.42
CA ASN A 355 3.99 -20.67 16.96
C ASN A 355 5.34 -20.13 16.49
N ASP A 356 6.10 -20.96 15.78
CA ASP A 356 7.21 -20.53 14.95
C ASP A 356 6.67 -20.11 13.58
N LYS A 357 7.16 -19.00 13.03
CA LYS A 357 6.68 -18.55 11.71
C LYS A 357 7.20 -19.47 10.62
N ALA A 358 6.30 -19.96 9.77
CA ALA A 358 6.69 -20.67 8.56
C ALA A 358 7.58 -19.81 7.65
N VAL A 359 8.46 -20.48 6.91
CA VAL A 359 9.27 -19.87 5.86
C VAL A 359 8.70 -20.29 4.51
N ILE A 360 8.22 -19.32 3.73
CA ILE A 360 7.70 -19.53 2.37
C ILE A 360 8.71 -18.99 1.37
N ALA A 361 9.16 -19.84 0.44
CA ALA A 361 10.14 -19.51 -0.58
C ALA A 361 9.72 -20.04 -1.97
N GLY A 362 10.44 -19.66 -3.03
CA GLY A 362 10.19 -20.12 -4.39
C GLY A 362 9.83 -18.98 -5.35
N THR A 363 9.33 -19.33 -6.52
CA THR A 363 8.93 -18.33 -7.54
C THR A 363 7.52 -17.86 -7.24
N SER A 364 7.35 -16.58 -6.93
CA SER A 364 6.04 -15.97 -6.66
C SER A 364 5.64 -14.88 -7.66
N THR A 365 6.47 -14.61 -8.68
CA THR A 365 6.23 -13.52 -9.63
C THR A 365 6.41 -13.97 -11.06
N GLY A 366 5.64 -13.41 -11.98
CA GLY A 366 5.84 -13.58 -13.43
C GLY A 366 5.22 -12.45 -14.24
N GLN A 367 5.51 -12.43 -15.54
CA GLN A 367 4.95 -11.46 -16.49
C GLN A 367 4.41 -12.18 -17.72
N VAL A 368 3.17 -11.85 -18.07
CA VAL A 368 2.55 -12.17 -19.36
C VAL A 368 2.32 -10.87 -20.11
N THR A 369 2.37 -11.00 -21.42
CA THR A 369 2.13 -9.90 -22.33
C THR A 369 0.89 -10.26 -23.16
N GLU A 370 0.06 -9.26 -23.38
CA GLU A 370 -1.04 -9.30 -24.34
C GLU A 370 -0.60 -9.83 -25.71
N ASP A 371 -1.47 -10.60 -26.36
CA ASP A 371 -1.27 -11.22 -27.67
C ASP A 371 -0.05 -12.14 -27.80
N ALA A 372 0.66 -12.36 -26.70
CA ALA A 372 1.77 -13.28 -26.66
C ALA A 372 1.27 -14.71 -26.94
N PRO A 373 2.08 -15.55 -27.62
CA PRO A 373 1.72 -16.94 -27.88
C PRO A 373 1.43 -17.78 -26.63
N SER A 374 1.94 -17.34 -25.47
CA SER A 374 1.70 -17.95 -24.16
C SER A 374 1.04 -16.94 -23.23
N ASN A 375 -0.16 -17.26 -22.79
CA ASN A 375 -0.96 -16.48 -21.85
C ASN A 375 -0.93 -17.07 -20.42
N VAL A 376 -0.03 -18.02 -20.15
CA VAL A 376 0.06 -18.73 -18.87
C VAL A 376 1.39 -18.47 -18.19
N LEU A 377 1.33 -18.09 -16.91
CA LEU A 377 2.44 -18.12 -15.96
C LEU A 377 2.34 -19.35 -15.08
N THR A 378 3.49 -19.88 -14.68
CA THR A 378 3.58 -20.92 -13.67
C THR A 378 4.68 -20.60 -12.68
N GLY A 379 4.54 -21.10 -11.47
CA GLY A 379 5.58 -21.06 -10.47
C GLY A 379 5.34 -22.09 -9.38
N LYS A 380 6.32 -22.21 -8.49
CA LYS A 380 6.29 -23.17 -7.39
C LYS A 380 6.81 -22.52 -6.13
N LEU A 381 6.03 -22.64 -5.07
CA LEU A 381 6.39 -22.26 -3.72
C LEU A 381 6.66 -23.49 -2.87
N THR A 382 7.54 -23.31 -1.89
CA THR A 382 7.84 -24.30 -0.84
C THR A 382 7.61 -23.65 0.51
N VAL A 383 7.08 -24.41 1.45
CA VAL A 383 6.89 -23.99 2.84
C VAL A 383 7.66 -24.93 3.75
N THR A 384 8.40 -24.36 4.70
CA THR A 384 9.02 -25.10 5.79
C THR A 384 8.57 -24.53 7.11
N ASP A 385 8.30 -25.40 8.06
CA ASP A 385 7.92 -25.03 9.42
C ASP A 385 8.52 -26.06 10.39
N VAL A 386 8.94 -25.58 11.56
CA VAL A 386 9.48 -26.43 12.62
C VAL A 386 8.35 -27.01 13.48
N ASP A 387 7.20 -26.34 13.53
CA ASP A 387 5.98 -26.81 14.18
C ASP A 387 5.42 -28.06 13.48
N THR A 388 5.16 -29.10 14.26
CA THR A 388 4.82 -30.42 13.71
C THR A 388 3.54 -30.36 12.87
N GLY A 389 3.67 -30.59 11.56
CA GLY A 389 2.54 -30.64 10.63
C GLY A 389 2.03 -29.26 10.16
N GLU A 390 2.77 -28.19 10.43
CA GLU A 390 2.43 -26.84 9.98
C GLU A 390 3.18 -26.42 8.69
N ALA A 391 4.14 -27.24 8.25
CA ALA A 391 4.85 -27.15 6.98
C ALA A 391 3.97 -27.50 5.76
N ALA A 392 2.83 -26.81 5.62
CA ALA A 392 1.88 -26.98 4.53
C ALA A 392 1.14 -25.67 4.24
N PHE A 393 0.65 -25.53 3.00
CA PHE A 393 -0.20 -24.39 2.63
C PHE A 393 -1.68 -24.66 2.93
N LYS A 394 -2.42 -23.59 3.23
CA LYS A 394 -3.88 -23.59 3.27
C LYS A 394 -4.46 -23.50 1.85
N PRO A 395 -5.61 -24.13 1.57
CA PRO A 395 -6.34 -23.90 0.33
C PRO A 395 -6.73 -22.43 0.18
N VAL A 396 -6.64 -21.90 -1.05
CA VAL A 396 -7.04 -20.53 -1.37
C VAL A 396 -8.52 -20.54 -1.79
N PRO A 397 -9.38 -19.71 -1.17
CA PRO A 397 -10.78 -19.59 -1.58
C PRO A 397 -10.91 -19.18 -3.05
N SER A 398 -11.83 -19.81 -3.80
CA SER A 398 -11.97 -19.56 -5.25
C SER A 398 -12.27 -18.10 -5.61
N ALA A 399 -12.91 -17.35 -4.72
CA ALA A 399 -13.17 -15.92 -4.92
C ALA A 399 -11.89 -15.06 -4.93
N GLN A 400 -10.81 -15.52 -4.31
CA GLN A 400 -9.51 -14.83 -4.28
C GLN A 400 -8.62 -15.19 -5.48
N LEU A 401 -9.01 -16.19 -6.28
CA LEU A 401 -8.28 -16.63 -7.47
C LEU A 401 -8.69 -15.84 -8.73
N ILE A 402 -9.69 -14.96 -8.65
CA ILE A 402 -10.22 -14.23 -9.80
C ILE A 402 -9.51 -12.87 -9.90
N GLY A 403 -8.76 -12.68 -10.97
CA GLY A 403 -8.21 -11.39 -11.37
C GLY A 403 -9.18 -10.62 -12.27
N LYS A 404 -8.82 -9.38 -12.60
CA LYS A 404 -9.54 -8.54 -13.58
C LYS A 404 -9.29 -9.05 -15.00
N TYR A 405 -8.03 -9.34 -15.33
CA TYR A 405 -7.57 -9.78 -16.65
C TYR A 405 -7.31 -11.28 -16.72
N GLY A 406 -7.15 -11.98 -15.60
CA GLY A 406 -6.90 -13.41 -15.62
C GLY A 406 -7.41 -14.16 -14.40
N HIS A 407 -6.97 -15.41 -14.28
CA HIS A 407 -7.34 -16.30 -13.20
C HIS A 407 -6.12 -17.04 -12.67
N PHE A 408 -5.97 -17.06 -11.34
CA PHE A 408 -4.95 -17.84 -10.66
C PHE A 408 -5.44 -19.26 -10.38
N THR A 409 -4.51 -20.20 -10.30
CA THR A 409 -4.73 -21.50 -9.64
C THR A 409 -3.65 -21.72 -8.59
N PHE A 410 -3.96 -22.48 -7.55
CA PHE A 410 -3.00 -22.84 -6.52
C PHE A 410 -3.26 -24.26 -6.01
N ASP A 411 -2.31 -25.16 -6.24
CA ASP A 411 -2.27 -26.50 -5.68
C ASP A 411 -1.58 -26.43 -4.31
N ALA A 412 -2.37 -26.30 -3.24
CA ALA A 412 -1.83 -26.17 -1.88
C ALA A 412 -0.95 -27.37 -1.44
N PRO A 413 -1.29 -28.64 -1.74
CA PRO A 413 -0.42 -29.78 -1.47
C PRO A 413 0.98 -29.72 -2.10
N VAL A 414 1.09 -29.21 -3.34
CA VAL A 414 2.36 -29.21 -4.09
C VAL A 414 3.06 -27.84 -4.10
N GLY A 415 2.33 -26.77 -3.78
CA GLY A 415 2.78 -25.38 -3.83
C GLY A 415 2.88 -24.81 -5.26
N GLU A 416 2.35 -25.53 -6.26
CA GLU A 416 2.35 -25.09 -7.65
C GLU A 416 1.22 -24.11 -7.90
N TRP A 417 1.51 -23.05 -8.64
CA TRP A 417 0.53 -22.06 -9.04
C TRP A 417 0.61 -21.80 -10.53
N SER A 418 -0.52 -21.37 -11.08
CA SER A 418 -0.55 -20.77 -12.41
C SER A 418 -1.35 -19.48 -12.41
N TYR A 419 -1.10 -18.65 -13.41
CA TYR A 419 -1.96 -17.53 -13.77
C TYR A 419 -2.25 -17.63 -15.26
N THR A 420 -3.51 -17.69 -15.63
CA THR A 420 -3.95 -17.70 -17.03
C THR A 420 -4.59 -16.37 -17.36
N LEU A 421 -3.99 -15.64 -18.29
CA LEU A 421 -4.50 -14.38 -18.82
C LEU A 421 -5.66 -14.65 -19.79
N ASP A 422 -6.74 -13.90 -19.63
CA ASP A 422 -7.84 -13.80 -20.58
C ASP A 422 -7.55 -12.64 -21.53
N ASN A 423 -6.89 -12.95 -22.64
CA ASN A 423 -6.45 -11.98 -23.65
C ASN A 423 -7.60 -11.11 -24.18
N THR A 424 -8.83 -11.63 -24.21
CA THR A 424 -9.98 -10.85 -24.71
C THR A 424 -10.30 -9.63 -23.83
N LYS A 425 -9.80 -9.60 -22.59
CA LYS A 425 -9.99 -8.49 -21.66
C LYS A 425 -8.84 -7.48 -21.68
N THR A 426 -7.73 -7.78 -22.34
CA THR A 426 -6.53 -6.93 -22.31
C THR A 426 -6.49 -5.92 -23.43
N GLN A 427 -7.23 -6.10 -24.54
CA GLN A 427 -7.10 -5.33 -25.80
C GLN A 427 -7.33 -3.82 -25.69
N ALA A 428 -7.62 -3.30 -24.50
CA ALA A 428 -7.69 -1.87 -24.22
C ALA A 428 -6.44 -1.35 -23.49
N LEU A 429 -5.42 -2.19 -23.28
CA LEU A 429 -4.15 -1.85 -22.67
C LEU A 429 -3.19 -1.38 -23.76
N TYR A 430 -2.71 -0.14 -23.67
CA TYR A 430 -1.73 0.38 -24.62
C TYR A 430 -0.35 -0.26 -24.42
N GLN A 431 0.55 -0.04 -25.39
CA GLN A 431 1.90 -0.59 -25.37
C GLN A 431 2.62 -0.32 -24.05
N ASP A 432 3.20 -1.37 -23.47
CA ASP A 432 3.94 -1.31 -22.20
C ASP A 432 3.11 -0.90 -20.97
N GLN A 433 1.80 -0.69 -21.10
CA GLN A 433 0.92 -0.51 -19.95
C GLN A 433 0.98 -1.76 -19.07
N ALA A 434 1.43 -1.60 -17.82
CA ALA A 434 1.51 -2.70 -16.88
C ALA A 434 0.36 -2.67 -15.87
N PHE A 435 -0.31 -3.80 -15.71
CA PHE A 435 -1.27 -4.04 -14.64
C PHE A 435 -0.78 -5.17 -13.73
N PHE A 436 -0.92 -4.98 -12.41
CA PHE A 436 -0.48 -5.94 -11.42
C PHE A 436 -1.69 -6.66 -10.82
N GLU A 437 -1.74 -7.97 -10.98
CA GLU A 437 -2.71 -8.84 -10.32
C GLU A 437 -2.01 -9.68 -9.26
N SER A 438 -2.68 -9.92 -8.14
CA SER A 438 -2.07 -10.66 -7.04
C SER A 438 -3.08 -11.50 -6.29
N MET A 439 -2.59 -12.61 -5.73
CA MET A 439 -3.31 -13.41 -4.74
C MET A 439 -2.44 -13.59 -3.49
N THR A 440 -3.08 -13.67 -2.33
CA THR A 440 -2.40 -13.99 -1.07
C THR A 440 -2.55 -15.47 -0.77
N ILE A 441 -1.46 -16.14 -0.39
CA ILE A 441 -1.44 -17.51 0.10
C ILE A 441 -1.02 -17.52 1.57
N ALA A 442 -1.39 -18.58 2.29
CA ALA A 442 -1.05 -18.73 3.70
C ALA A 442 -0.59 -20.15 4.01
N ALA A 443 0.36 -20.29 4.92
CA ALA A 443 0.71 -21.54 5.56
C ALA A 443 -0.31 -21.91 6.65
N VAL A 444 -0.21 -23.14 7.19
CA VAL A 444 -1.11 -23.66 8.22
C VAL A 444 -1.07 -22.80 9.49
N ASP A 445 0.11 -22.32 9.87
CA ASP A 445 0.38 -21.42 11.00
C ASP A 445 -0.24 -20.01 10.81
N GLY A 446 -0.55 -19.62 9.58
CA GLY A 446 -1.08 -18.31 9.20
C GLY A 446 -0.05 -17.34 8.63
N THR A 447 1.21 -17.72 8.50
CA THR A 447 2.23 -16.95 7.77
C THR A 447 1.81 -16.80 6.30
N THR A 448 1.79 -15.58 5.80
CA THR A 448 1.31 -15.25 4.45
C THR A 448 2.41 -14.88 3.47
N SER A 449 2.18 -15.14 2.17
CA SER A 449 2.98 -14.62 1.06
C SER A 449 2.08 -14.18 -0.10
N VAL A 450 2.62 -13.42 -1.06
CA VAL A 450 1.88 -12.89 -2.20
C VAL A 450 2.47 -13.45 -3.50
N ILE A 451 1.59 -13.94 -4.37
CA ILE A 451 1.91 -14.27 -5.76
C ILE A 451 1.43 -13.10 -6.62
N SER A 452 2.28 -12.62 -7.53
CA SER A 452 1.96 -11.49 -8.43
C SER A 452 2.17 -11.84 -9.90
N ALA A 453 1.16 -11.56 -10.72
CA ALA A 453 1.26 -11.56 -12.18
C ALA A 453 1.30 -10.12 -12.69
N THR A 454 2.29 -9.81 -13.52
CA THR A 454 2.33 -8.56 -14.29
C THR A 454 1.74 -8.83 -15.67
N VAL A 455 0.70 -8.08 -16.03
CA VAL A 455 0.08 -8.10 -17.36
C VAL A 455 0.57 -6.86 -18.11
N LYS A 456 1.25 -7.05 -19.23
CA LYS A 456 1.67 -5.97 -20.12
C LYS A 456 0.74 -5.88 -21.33
N GLY A 457 0.30 -4.67 -21.67
CA GLY A 457 -0.36 -4.38 -22.95
C GLY A 457 0.64 -4.40 -24.12
N GLU A 458 0.11 -4.69 -25.30
CA GLU A 458 0.80 -4.56 -26.59
C GLU A 458 0.03 -3.60 -27.47
N ASN A 459 0.71 -3.02 -28.45
CA ASN A 459 0.05 -2.10 -29.37
C ASN A 459 -0.81 -2.86 -30.38
N ASP A 460 -2.11 -2.59 -30.41
CA ASP A 460 -3.00 -3.07 -31.46
C ASP A 460 -2.87 -2.23 -32.74
N VAL A 461 -3.19 -2.81 -33.89
CA VAL A 461 -3.20 -2.07 -35.16
C VAL A 461 -4.59 -1.47 -35.35
N PRO A 462 -4.71 -0.14 -35.61
CA PRO A 462 -6.00 0.46 -35.90
C PRO A 462 -6.63 -0.15 -37.16
N VAL A 463 -7.95 -0.07 -37.28
CA VAL A 463 -8.69 -0.59 -38.43
C VAL A 463 -9.74 0.40 -38.92
N PHE A 464 -9.87 0.49 -40.25
CA PHE A 464 -11.04 1.08 -40.90
C PHE A 464 -12.09 -0.01 -41.14
N GLN A 465 -13.36 0.34 -40.91
CA GLN A 465 -14.50 -0.55 -41.08
C GLN A 465 -15.58 0.17 -41.88
N ILE A 466 -15.93 -0.37 -43.05
CA ILE A 466 -17.06 0.13 -43.83
C ILE A 466 -18.35 -0.44 -43.23
N GLN A 467 -19.04 0.37 -42.43
CA GLN A 467 -20.30 -0.03 -41.81
C GLN A 467 -21.51 0.44 -42.62
N THR A 468 -22.69 -0.10 -42.30
CA THR A 468 -23.94 0.36 -42.93
C THR A 468 -24.18 1.83 -42.58
N GLY A 469 -24.29 2.68 -43.60
CA GLY A 469 -24.44 4.13 -43.44
C GLY A 469 -23.13 4.91 -43.49
N ASP A 470 -21.99 4.24 -43.68
CA ASP A 470 -20.76 4.90 -44.12
C ASP A 470 -20.82 5.18 -45.62
N ARG A 471 -20.18 6.26 -46.01
CA ARG A 471 -20.07 6.70 -47.41
C ARG A 471 -18.63 7.06 -47.64
N VAL A 472 -17.92 6.21 -48.36
CA VAL A 472 -16.49 6.35 -48.66
C VAL A 472 -16.26 6.70 -50.13
N ASP A 473 -17.17 6.24 -51.00
CA ASP A 473 -17.17 6.57 -52.42
C ASP A 473 -18.33 7.51 -52.78
N VAL A 474 -18.03 8.50 -53.61
CA VAL A 474 -19.01 9.40 -54.20
C VAL A 474 -18.82 9.46 -55.71
N THR A 475 -19.92 9.23 -56.42
CA THR A 475 -20.00 9.33 -57.88
C THR A 475 -21.16 10.21 -58.29
N GLY A 476 -21.17 10.61 -59.57
CA GLY A 476 -22.24 11.42 -60.14
C GLY A 476 -22.22 12.89 -59.72
N LEU A 477 -21.08 13.40 -59.24
CA LEU A 477 -20.88 14.83 -59.11
C LEU A 477 -20.55 15.41 -60.48
N THR A 478 -21.06 16.60 -60.74
CA THR A 478 -20.66 17.45 -61.87
C THR A 478 -19.95 18.67 -61.30
N GLU A 479 -18.90 19.12 -61.97
CA GLU A 479 -18.31 20.41 -61.63
C GLU A 479 -19.24 21.58 -62.02
N ASP A 480 -18.94 22.78 -61.52
CA ASP A 480 -19.76 23.99 -61.72
C ASP A 480 -18.84 25.21 -61.63
N PRO A 481 -18.78 26.06 -62.67
CA PRO A 481 -17.85 27.19 -62.75
C PRO A 481 -18.15 28.31 -61.75
N LEU A 482 -19.35 28.31 -61.16
CA LEU A 482 -19.84 29.34 -60.24
C LEU A 482 -19.93 28.82 -58.81
N ASN A 483 -20.14 27.53 -58.60
CA ASN A 483 -20.37 26.93 -57.29
C ASN A 483 -19.36 25.84 -56.97
N ALA A 484 -18.86 25.85 -55.73
CA ALA A 484 -18.04 24.74 -55.27
C ALA A 484 -18.86 23.45 -55.22
N VAL A 485 -18.33 22.38 -55.82
CA VAL A 485 -18.77 21.01 -55.58
C VAL A 485 -18.47 20.67 -54.12
N LYS A 486 -19.53 20.35 -53.37
CA LYS A 486 -19.45 19.94 -51.96
C LYS A 486 -20.12 18.60 -51.76
N THR A 487 -19.44 17.68 -51.11
CA THR A 487 -20.01 16.44 -50.62
C THR A 487 -19.33 16.03 -49.33
N SER A 488 -19.98 15.19 -48.54
CA SER A 488 -19.38 14.62 -47.34
C SER A 488 -19.75 13.15 -47.22
N GLY A 489 -19.02 12.47 -46.35
CA GLY A 489 -19.26 11.11 -45.97
C GLY A 489 -18.54 10.77 -44.67
N SER A 490 -18.49 9.48 -44.38
CA SER A 490 -17.84 8.98 -43.18
C SER A 490 -17.28 7.60 -43.42
N VAL A 491 -16.26 7.26 -42.66
CA VAL A 491 -15.78 5.89 -42.47
C VAL A 491 -15.69 5.61 -40.97
N THR A 492 -16.12 4.44 -40.54
CA THR A 492 -15.94 4.04 -39.14
C THR A 492 -14.51 3.57 -38.91
N VAL A 493 -13.89 4.06 -37.85
CA VAL A 493 -12.59 3.59 -37.37
C VAL A 493 -12.74 2.88 -36.05
N SER A 494 -11.84 1.96 -35.77
CA SER A 494 -11.70 1.31 -34.47
C SER A 494 -10.24 1.04 -34.19
N ASP A 495 -9.84 1.25 -32.96
CA ASP A 495 -8.53 0.93 -32.45
C ASP A 495 -8.75 0.39 -31.03
N PRO A 496 -8.38 -0.85 -30.70
CA PRO A 496 -8.69 -1.43 -29.40
C PRO A 496 -8.06 -0.69 -28.20
N ASP A 497 -6.84 -0.16 -28.35
CA ASP A 497 -5.94 0.26 -27.27
C ASP A 497 -5.50 1.73 -27.38
N ILE A 498 -6.49 2.63 -27.37
CA ILE A 498 -6.22 4.00 -27.80
C ILE A 498 -5.41 4.82 -26.81
N GLU A 499 -4.37 5.43 -27.35
CA GLU A 499 -3.59 6.45 -26.70
C GLU A 499 -3.94 7.88 -27.14
N SER A 500 -3.67 8.84 -26.26
CA SER A 500 -3.72 10.25 -26.63
C SER A 500 -2.62 10.56 -27.64
N GLY A 501 -3.01 11.05 -28.83
CA GLY A 501 -2.08 11.42 -29.88
C GLY A 501 -2.29 10.71 -31.22
N THR A 502 -3.34 9.89 -31.37
CA THR A 502 -3.76 9.37 -32.67
C THR A 502 -3.96 10.50 -33.66
N VAL A 503 -3.41 10.36 -34.86
CA VAL A 503 -3.48 11.35 -35.94
C VAL A 503 -4.23 10.78 -37.13
N TYR A 504 -5.22 11.54 -37.62
CA TYR A 504 -5.93 11.28 -38.88
C TYR A 504 -5.51 12.30 -39.93
N VAL A 505 -4.95 11.84 -41.04
CA VAL A 505 -4.42 12.70 -42.11
C VAL A 505 -4.68 12.12 -43.49
N VAL A 506 -4.83 12.98 -44.48
CA VAL A 506 -4.74 12.59 -45.89
C VAL A 506 -3.26 12.57 -46.26
N THR A 507 -2.75 11.41 -46.67
CA THR A 507 -1.31 11.19 -46.91
C THR A 507 -0.95 11.09 -48.37
N ASP A 508 -1.89 10.68 -49.22
CA ASP A 508 -1.69 10.57 -50.65
C ASP A 508 -2.97 10.90 -51.42
N LEU A 509 -2.79 11.36 -52.65
CA LEU A 509 -3.85 11.56 -53.63
C LEU A 509 -3.44 10.92 -54.95
N LYS A 510 -4.25 9.98 -55.42
CA LYS A 510 -4.15 9.39 -56.75
C LYS A 510 -5.27 9.92 -57.65
N ILE A 511 -4.89 10.38 -58.83
CA ILE A 511 -5.82 10.91 -59.83
C ILE A 511 -5.91 9.91 -60.99
N SER A 512 -7.13 9.60 -61.41
CA SER A 512 -7.42 8.72 -62.54
C SER A 512 -8.70 9.16 -63.26
N GLY A 513 -9.14 8.41 -64.27
CA GLY A 513 -10.32 8.74 -65.09
C GLY A 513 -9.94 9.08 -66.53
N ASP A 514 -10.82 9.80 -67.20
CA ASP A 514 -10.62 10.27 -68.59
C ASP A 514 -9.71 11.50 -68.65
N TYR A 515 -9.70 12.30 -67.58
CA TYR A 515 -8.86 13.48 -67.45
C TYR A 515 -7.89 13.35 -66.28
N ILE A 516 -6.60 13.47 -66.57
CA ILE A 516 -5.51 13.46 -65.60
C ILE A 516 -4.60 14.66 -65.91
N PRO A 517 -4.52 15.67 -65.03
CA PRO A 517 -3.84 16.94 -65.33
C PRO A 517 -2.31 16.82 -65.43
N PHE A 518 -1.73 15.72 -64.94
CA PHE A 518 -0.29 15.43 -64.99
C PHE A 518 -0.03 13.92 -64.97
N LEU A 519 1.07 13.48 -65.57
CA LEU A 519 1.35 12.05 -65.78
C LEU A 519 2.11 11.37 -64.62
N ASP A 520 2.83 12.14 -63.81
CA ASP A 520 3.67 11.60 -62.73
C ASP A 520 3.64 12.48 -61.46
N PRO A 521 2.88 12.08 -60.43
CA PRO A 521 2.82 12.76 -59.14
C PRO A 521 4.18 12.87 -58.43
N ALA A 522 5.15 12.00 -58.74
CA ALA A 522 6.47 12.03 -58.10
C ALA A 522 7.39 13.11 -58.70
N ASN A 523 7.07 13.64 -59.89
CA ASN A 523 7.94 14.55 -60.65
C ASN A 523 7.14 15.73 -61.24
N LEU A 524 6.43 16.46 -60.39
CA LEU A 524 5.60 17.61 -60.81
C LEU A 524 6.43 18.89 -61.05
N THR A 525 6.10 19.62 -62.12
CA THR A 525 6.51 21.02 -62.30
C THR A 525 5.87 21.91 -61.23
N ALA A 526 6.37 23.14 -61.03
CA ALA A 526 5.81 24.04 -60.02
C ALA A 526 4.30 24.34 -60.21
N PRO A 527 3.79 24.56 -61.45
CA PRO A 527 2.35 24.70 -61.68
C PRO A 527 1.57 23.41 -61.38
N GLU A 528 2.05 22.25 -61.84
CA GLU A 528 1.38 20.97 -61.59
C GLU A 528 1.35 20.62 -60.10
N LYS A 529 2.42 20.96 -59.35
CA LYS A 529 2.45 20.81 -57.89
C LYS A 529 1.42 21.72 -57.22
N ALA A 530 1.26 22.95 -57.68
CA ALA A 530 0.22 23.85 -57.15
C ALA A 530 -1.18 23.28 -57.39
N THR A 531 -1.44 22.69 -58.55
CA THR A 531 -2.70 21.98 -58.84
C THR A 531 -2.87 20.74 -57.95
N TYR A 532 -1.84 19.91 -57.79
CA TYR A 532 -1.87 18.74 -56.90
C TYR A 532 -2.15 19.16 -55.44
N ASP A 533 -1.44 20.16 -54.91
CA ASP A 533 -1.62 20.64 -53.54
C ASP A 533 -3.04 21.19 -53.32
N ARG A 534 -3.61 21.87 -54.34
CA ARG A 534 -5.01 22.35 -54.31
C ARG A 534 -5.99 21.18 -54.27
N LEU A 535 -5.87 20.20 -55.18
CA LEU A 535 -6.72 19.01 -55.19
C LEU A 535 -6.61 18.23 -53.87
N MET A 536 -5.38 18.02 -53.38
CA MET A 536 -5.12 17.37 -52.09
C MET A 536 -5.83 18.08 -50.93
N SER A 537 -5.90 19.42 -50.96
CA SER A 537 -6.56 20.23 -49.92
C SER A 537 -8.09 20.22 -49.97
N MET A 538 -8.70 19.69 -51.05
CA MET A 538 -10.17 19.66 -51.17
C MET A 538 -10.82 18.66 -50.21
N LEU A 539 -10.08 17.64 -49.74
CA LEU A 539 -10.56 16.71 -48.72
C LEU A 539 -10.06 17.13 -47.33
N SER A 540 -11.00 17.36 -46.42
CA SER A 540 -10.72 17.61 -45.00
C SER A 540 -11.35 16.51 -44.14
N LEU A 541 -10.73 16.24 -42.99
CA LEU A 541 -11.15 15.22 -42.04
C LEU A 541 -11.66 15.89 -40.75
N ASP A 542 -12.69 15.28 -40.15
CA ASP A 542 -13.24 15.65 -38.85
C ASP A 542 -13.39 14.38 -37.99
N ASP A 543 -12.56 14.31 -36.94
CA ASP A 543 -12.46 13.21 -35.99
C ASP A 543 -13.26 13.45 -34.70
N ALA A 544 -14.05 14.54 -34.62
CA ALA A 544 -14.75 14.91 -33.39
C ALA A 544 -15.72 13.83 -32.87
N ALA A 545 -16.26 13.00 -33.75
CA ALA A 545 -17.17 11.90 -33.42
C ALA A 545 -16.46 10.63 -32.95
N ILE A 546 -15.13 10.58 -32.96
CA ILE A 546 -14.33 9.45 -32.49
C ILE A 546 -14.15 9.59 -30.98
N LYS A 547 -14.51 8.54 -30.23
CA LYS A 547 -14.53 8.52 -28.76
C LYS A 547 -14.06 7.17 -28.29
N ASN A 548 -13.09 7.16 -27.37
CA ASN A 548 -12.41 5.92 -26.98
C ASN A 548 -12.01 5.15 -28.24
N GLY A 549 -11.41 5.90 -29.19
CA GLY A 549 -10.92 5.52 -30.53
C GLY A 549 -11.68 4.51 -31.36
N SER A 550 -12.97 4.41 -31.11
CA SER A 550 -13.92 4.00 -32.12
C SER A 550 -14.87 5.15 -32.42
N GLY A 551 -15.28 5.25 -33.68
CA GLY A 551 -16.28 6.22 -34.09
C GLY A 551 -16.18 6.54 -35.57
N LYS A 552 -17.01 7.49 -36.00
CA LYS A 552 -17.02 7.94 -37.38
C LYS A 552 -15.96 8.99 -37.58
N LEU A 553 -15.02 8.72 -38.49
CA LEU A 553 -14.20 9.74 -39.11
C LEU A 553 -15.02 10.34 -40.25
N ASN A 554 -15.46 11.59 -40.06
CA ASN A 554 -16.16 12.31 -41.10
C ASN A 554 -15.14 12.90 -42.06
N TRP A 555 -15.49 12.95 -43.33
CA TRP A 555 -14.70 13.63 -44.33
C TRP A 555 -15.59 14.60 -45.11
N ASN A 556 -15.03 15.74 -45.49
CA ASN A 556 -15.70 16.76 -46.28
C ASN A 556 -14.86 17.07 -47.50
N PHE A 557 -15.48 16.94 -48.68
CA PHE A 557 -14.93 17.39 -49.93
C PHE A 557 -15.51 18.78 -50.25
N ASP A 558 -14.65 19.79 -50.42
CA ASP A 558 -15.02 21.15 -50.79
C ASP A 558 -14.04 21.70 -51.83
N SER A 559 -14.54 21.90 -53.04
CA SER A 559 -13.76 22.45 -54.16
C SER A 559 -13.74 23.98 -54.21
N ALA A 560 -13.99 24.66 -53.08
CA ALA A 560 -13.95 26.14 -52.99
C ALA A 560 -12.66 26.79 -53.54
N ALA A 561 -11.58 26.03 -53.72
CA ALA A 561 -10.42 26.40 -54.53
C ALA A 561 -10.70 26.23 -56.04
N LYS A 562 -11.72 26.95 -56.55
CA LYS A 562 -12.41 26.87 -57.87
C LYS A 562 -11.56 27.04 -59.15
N GLU A 563 -10.30 26.62 -59.16
CA GLU A 563 -9.41 26.74 -60.32
C GLU A 563 -8.84 25.37 -60.75
N ALA A 564 -9.12 24.28 -60.01
CA ALA A 564 -8.56 22.96 -60.33
C ALA A 564 -9.57 21.98 -60.94
N LEU A 565 -10.89 22.25 -60.84
CA LEU A 565 -11.93 21.39 -61.41
C LEU A 565 -12.48 21.93 -62.73
N ASP A 566 -12.48 23.25 -62.94
CA ASP A 566 -12.85 23.91 -64.21
C ASP A 566 -12.04 23.35 -65.41
N MET A 567 -10.88 22.71 -65.17
CA MET A 567 -10.03 22.15 -66.23
C MET A 567 -10.55 20.80 -66.78
N ILE A 568 -11.62 20.24 -66.23
CA ILE A 568 -12.14 18.92 -66.64
C ILE A 568 -13.02 19.13 -67.89
N PRO A 569 -12.65 18.59 -69.07
CA PRO A 569 -13.44 18.79 -70.29
C PRO A 569 -14.86 18.24 -70.17
N GLU A 570 -15.81 18.80 -70.94
CA GLU A 570 -17.20 18.34 -70.98
C GLU A 570 -17.31 16.80 -71.07
N ALA A 571 -18.06 16.20 -70.15
CA ALA A 571 -18.32 14.76 -70.03
C ALA A 571 -17.09 13.87 -69.72
N ALA A 572 -15.88 14.42 -69.64
CA ALA A 572 -14.72 13.70 -69.12
C ALA A 572 -14.85 13.52 -67.61
N LYS A 573 -14.33 12.41 -67.09
CA LYS A 573 -14.32 12.13 -65.65
C LYS A 573 -12.95 12.31 -65.04
N MET A 574 -12.88 13.00 -63.92
CA MET A 574 -11.75 12.97 -63.00
C MET A 574 -12.15 12.18 -61.74
N VAL A 575 -11.31 11.23 -61.37
CA VAL A 575 -11.46 10.41 -60.16
C VAL A 575 -10.32 10.74 -59.20
N LEU A 576 -10.67 11.27 -58.04
CA LEU A 576 -9.77 11.60 -56.95
C LEU A 576 -9.86 10.50 -55.88
N GLU A 577 -8.79 9.73 -55.72
CA GLU A 577 -8.64 8.68 -54.71
C GLU A 577 -7.70 9.19 -53.60
N TYR A 578 -8.28 9.63 -52.49
CA TYR A 578 -7.54 10.12 -51.34
C TYR A 578 -7.21 8.98 -50.38
N THR A 579 -5.93 8.80 -50.07
CA THR A 579 -5.50 7.87 -49.02
C THR A 579 -5.59 8.57 -47.67
N VAL A 580 -6.56 8.15 -46.86
CA VAL A 580 -6.72 8.56 -45.47
C VAL A 580 -5.92 7.61 -44.59
N THR A 581 -5.09 8.13 -43.71
CA THR A 581 -4.25 7.34 -42.79
C THR A 581 -4.62 7.66 -41.34
N GLN A 582 -4.86 6.62 -40.55
CA GLN A 582 -4.86 6.66 -39.10
C GLN A 582 -3.50 6.18 -38.61
N ARG A 583 -2.85 6.94 -37.74
CA ARG A 583 -1.59 6.56 -37.09
C ARG A 583 -1.73 6.71 -35.58
N ASP A 584 -1.40 5.66 -34.84
CA ASP A 584 -1.33 5.70 -33.38
C ASP A 584 0.00 6.35 -32.90
N PRO A 585 0.11 6.72 -31.61
CA PRO A 585 1.35 7.27 -31.04
C PRO A 585 2.55 6.31 -31.02
N HIS A 586 2.32 5.00 -31.12
CA HIS A 586 3.34 3.95 -31.06
C HIS A 586 3.86 3.52 -32.43
N GLY A 587 3.31 4.07 -33.51
CA GLY A 587 3.75 3.92 -34.88
C GLY A 587 2.93 2.95 -35.73
N ALA A 588 1.96 2.20 -35.18
CA ALA A 588 1.07 1.42 -36.03
C ALA A 588 0.07 2.32 -36.77
N PHE A 589 -0.38 1.84 -37.92
CA PHE A 589 -1.18 2.64 -38.82
C PHE A 589 -2.07 1.77 -39.70
N ALA A 590 -3.16 2.37 -40.15
CA ALA A 590 -4.02 1.82 -41.18
C ALA A 590 -4.37 2.89 -42.20
N THR A 591 -4.78 2.45 -43.38
CA THR A 591 -5.14 3.34 -44.49
C THR A 591 -6.48 2.92 -45.09
N GLU A 592 -7.25 3.91 -45.53
CA GLU A 592 -8.48 3.72 -46.29
C GLU A 592 -8.52 4.69 -47.48
N THR A 593 -9.20 4.33 -48.56
CA THR A 593 -9.30 5.18 -49.75
C THR A 593 -10.67 5.84 -49.83
N VAL A 594 -10.72 7.17 -49.85
CA VAL A 594 -11.95 7.94 -50.14
C VAL A 594 -11.95 8.32 -51.62
N LYS A 595 -12.97 7.90 -52.37
CA LYS A 595 -13.07 8.17 -53.80
C LYS A 595 -14.12 9.23 -54.11
N VAL A 596 -13.73 10.23 -54.90
CA VAL A 596 -14.62 11.28 -55.43
C VAL A 596 -14.51 11.30 -56.95
N GLU A 597 -15.59 10.97 -57.65
CA GLU A 597 -15.69 11.05 -59.11
C GLU A 597 -16.50 12.30 -59.52
N ILE A 598 -15.88 13.13 -60.35
CA ILE A 598 -16.42 14.41 -60.84
C ILE A 598 -16.43 14.36 -62.37
N THR A 599 -17.54 14.78 -62.96
CA THR A 599 -17.71 14.90 -64.41
C THR A 599 -17.61 16.37 -64.82
N GLY A 600 -16.80 16.66 -65.84
CA GLY A 600 -16.66 17.99 -66.42
C GLY A 600 -17.95 18.52 -67.04
N THR A 601 -18.15 19.82 -66.96
CA THR A 601 -19.24 20.54 -67.62
C THR A 601 -18.70 21.42 -68.75
N ASN A 602 -19.61 22.00 -69.53
CA ASN A 602 -19.25 22.95 -70.58
C ASN A 602 -19.37 24.35 -69.97
N ASP A 603 -18.29 25.14 -70.01
CA ASP A 603 -18.20 26.42 -69.32
C ASP A 603 -18.24 27.61 -70.28
N ALA A 604 -18.79 28.75 -69.83
CA ALA A 604 -18.76 29.95 -70.67
C ALA A 604 -17.35 30.55 -70.69
N PRO A 605 -16.81 30.97 -71.85
CA PRO A 605 -15.52 31.64 -71.90
C PRO A 605 -15.52 32.87 -71.01
N LYS A 606 -14.51 33.09 -70.16
CA LYS A 606 -14.38 34.25 -69.28
C LYS A 606 -13.44 35.28 -69.91
N VAL A 607 -13.87 36.53 -70.05
CA VAL A 607 -12.99 37.62 -70.53
C VAL A 607 -12.30 38.27 -69.34
N GLN A 608 -10.96 38.32 -69.35
CA GLN A 608 -10.15 39.00 -68.34
C GLN A 608 -9.32 40.10 -69.00
N ILE A 609 -9.30 41.30 -68.39
CA ILE A 609 -8.41 42.38 -68.82
C ILE A 609 -7.15 42.33 -67.94
N ARG A 610 -6.06 41.79 -68.48
CA ARG A 610 -4.75 41.76 -67.81
C ARG A 610 -3.98 43.06 -68.08
N ALA A 611 -2.85 43.23 -67.38
CA ALA A 611 -1.97 44.38 -67.60
C ALA A 611 -1.37 44.31 -69.01
N GLY A 612 -1.81 45.22 -69.90
CA GLY A 612 -1.44 45.23 -71.32
C GLY A 612 -2.60 45.02 -72.27
N ASP A 613 -3.73 44.50 -71.77
CA ASP A 613 -4.95 44.29 -72.54
C ASP A 613 -5.69 45.61 -72.76
N SER A 614 -6.38 45.73 -73.90
CA SER A 614 -7.25 46.86 -74.21
C SER A 614 -8.50 46.40 -74.97
N ALA A 615 -9.66 46.72 -74.40
CA ALA A 615 -10.97 46.66 -75.07
C ALA A 615 -11.28 47.95 -75.83
N GLU A 616 -10.33 48.90 -75.89
CA GLU A 616 -10.55 50.22 -76.48
C GLU A 616 -9.41 50.60 -77.43
N GLY A 617 -9.78 51.32 -78.48
CA GLY A 617 -8.87 51.84 -79.48
C GLY A 617 -9.19 53.28 -79.83
N ASN A 618 -8.16 54.13 -79.96
CA ASN A 618 -8.31 55.52 -80.38
C ASN A 618 -7.70 55.72 -81.77
N ILE A 619 -8.48 56.28 -82.70
CA ILE A 619 -7.98 56.68 -84.02
C ILE A 619 -7.40 58.09 -83.91
N ILE A 620 -6.06 58.19 -83.97
CA ILE A 620 -5.35 59.48 -83.98
C ILE A 620 -4.70 59.67 -85.35
N GLY A 621 -5.43 60.29 -86.27
CA GLY A 621 -5.02 60.41 -87.67
C GLY A 621 -5.17 59.08 -88.41
N LEU A 622 -5.76 59.12 -89.61
CA LEU A 622 -6.19 57.94 -90.38
C LEU A 622 -5.02 57.18 -91.05
N THR A 623 -3.84 57.15 -90.43
CA THR A 623 -2.58 56.69 -91.04
C THR A 623 -2.08 55.35 -90.53
N ALA A 624 -2.70 54.76 -89.48
CA ALA A 624 -2.29 53.47 -88.93
C ALA A 624 -3.47 52.70 -88.33
N ASN A 625 -3.44 51.36 -88.46
CA ASN A 625 -4.40 50.46 -87.81
C ASN A 625 -4.36 50.62 -86.29
N VAL A 626 -5.51 50.43 -85.64
CA VAL A 626 -5.60 50.40 -84.18
C VAL A 626 -5.64 48.96 -83.72
N THR A 627 -4.86 48.61 -82.70
CA THR A 627 -4.77 47.25 -82.19
C THR A 627 -5.07 47.21 -80.70
N GLY A 628 -5.62 46.10 -80.23
CA GLY A 628 -5.76 45.80 -78.81
C GLY A 628 -5.70 44.30 -78.58
N SER A 629 -5.79 43.91 -77.31
CA SER A 629 -5.70 42.53 -76.89
C SER A 629 -6.65 42.28 -75.73
N LEU A 630 -7.20 41.08 -75.62
CA LEU A 630 -7.99 40.62 -74.49
C LEU A 630 -7.54 39.20 -74.12
N THR A 631 -7.37 38.93 -72.83
CA THR A 631 -7.19 37.54 -72.38
C THR A 631 -8.56 36.87 -72.30
N ILE A 632 -8.76 35.77 -73.04
CA ILE A 632 -9.93 34.93 -72.90
C ILE A 632 -9.54 33.68 -72.14
N ILE A 633 -10.07 33.54 -70.93
CA ILE A 633 -9.92 32.36 -70.09
C ILE A 633 -11.09 31.45 -70.40
N ASP A 634 -10.83 30.42 -71.17
CA ASP A 634 -11.66 29.24 -71.24
C ASP A 634 -10.71 28.05 -71.21
N GLU A 635 -11.08 27.05 -70.43
CA GLU A 635 -10.26 25.87 -70.24
C GLU A 635 -10.61 24.79 -71.30
N ASP A 636 -11.64 25.06 -72.13
CA ASP A 636 -12.07 24.29 -73.32
C ASP A 636 -11.89 25.08 -74.65
N ARG A 637 -12.78 24.93 -75.66
CA ARG A 637 -12.62 25.52 -77.01
C ARG A 637 -13.41 26.82 -77.17
N VAL A 638 -12.72 27.93 -77.45
CA VAL A 638 -13.36 29.23 -77.74
C VAL A 638 -13.46 29.50 -79.24
N ASP A 639 -14.69 29.62 -79.75
CA ASP A 639 -15.03 30.29 -81.00
C ASP A 639 -15.45 31.75 -80.75
N TYR A 640 -15.59 32.55 -81.80
CA TYR A 640 -16.12 33.93 -81.69
C TYR A 640 -17.12 34.25 -82.80
N ALA A 641 -18.08 35.12 -82.50
CA ALA A 641 -18.99 35.70 -83.47
C ALA A 641 -19.40 37.13 -83.10
N PHE A 642 -19.60 38.00 -84.08
CA PHE A 642 -20.15 39.33 -83.82
C PHE A 642 -21.64 39.24 -83.51
N LYS A 643 -22.02 39.66 -82.30
CA LYS A 643 -23.43 39.81 -81.91
C LYS A 643 -24.04 41.04 -82.59
N ALA A 644 -23.39 42.19 -82.49
CA ALA A 644 -23.87 43.46 -83.05
C ALA A 644 -22.71 44.44 -83.31
N VAL A 645 -22.99 45.46 -84.12
CA VAL A 645 -22.12 46.64 -84.26
C VAL A 645 -22.99 47.89 -84.14
N SER A 646 -22.55 48.87 -83.36
CA SER A 646 -23.31 50.09 -83.12
C SER A 646 -22.44 51.33 -83.24
N LEU A 647 -23.03 52.42 -83.74
CA LEU A 647 -22.40 53.73 -83.80
C LEU A 647 -23.14 54.65 -82.82
N ASP A 648 -22.41 55.21 -81.86
CA ASP A 648 -22.94 56.07 -80.79
C ASP A 648 -24.15 55.45 -80.04
N GLY A 649 -24.13 54.13 -79.88
CA GLY A 649 -25.18 53.37 -79.21
C GLY A 649 -26.40 53.04 -80.08
N VAL A 650 -26.40 53.39 -81.37
CA VAL A 650 -27.42 52.95 -82.34
C VAL A 650 -26.92 51.74 -83.10
N GLU A 651 -27.64 50.62 -82.99
CA GLU A 651 -27.30 49.38 -83.69
C GLU A 651 -27.43 49.54 -85.22
N ILE A 652 -26.40 49.12 -85.94
CA ILE A 652 -26.35 49.11 -87.40
C ILE A 652 -26.69 47.69 -87.88
N THR A 653 -27.57 47.59 -88.89
CA THR A 653 -28.07 46.31 -89.41
C THR A 653 -27.93 46.24 -90.94
N GLY A 654 -28.09 45.05 -91.53
CA GLY A 654 -28.01 44.86 -92.99
C GLY A 654 -26.59 44.89 -93.57
N ASP A 655 -26.46 45.32 -94.82
CA ASP A 655 -25.18 45.34 -95.55
C ASP A 655 -24.13 46.25 -94.88
N ASP A 656 -24.57 47.37 -94.30
CA ASP A 656 -23.71 48.32 -93.59
C ASP A 656 -23.04 47.69 -92.36
N ALA A 657 -23.78 46.85 -91.63
CA ALA A 657 -23.22 46.11 -90.50
C ALA A 657 -22.16 45.09 -90.95
N THR A 658 -22.32 44.49 -92.12
CA THR A 658 -21.36 43.54 -92.70
C THR A 658 -20.07 44.25 -93.08
N ILE A 659 -20.18 45.44 -93.66
CA ILE A 659 -19.04 46.31 -93.98
C ILE A 659 -18.29 46.71 -92.71
N LEU A 660 -18.98 47.21 -91.67
CA LEU A 660 -18.33 47.62 -90.41
C LEU A 660 -17.61 46.47 -89.72
N LYS A 661 -18.23 45.28 -89.68
CA LYS A 661 -17.60 44.06 -89.13
C LYS A 661 -16.32 43.70 -89.89
N SER A 662 -16.22 43.96 -91.19
CA SER A 662 -15.03 43.64 -91.99
C SER A 662 -13.79 44.50 -91.66
N PHE A 663 -13.96 45.67 -91.05
CA PHE A 663 -12.82 46.50 -90.60
C PHE A 663 -12.14 45.93 -89.37
N PHE A 664 -12.85 45.08 -88.62
CA PHE A 664 -12.35 44.44 -87.43
C PHE A 664 -11.85 43.04 -87.77
N VAL A 665 -10.56 42.80 -87.54
CA VAL A 665 -9.89 41.54 -87.90
C VAL A 665 -9.16 41.01 -86.69
N ILE A 666 -9.23 39.70 -86.49
CA ILE A 666 -8.40 39.01 -85.49
C ILE A 666 -6.98 38.91 -86.03
N ALA A 667 -6.00 39.32 -85.22
CA ALA A 667 -4.60 39.24 -85.63
C ALA A 667 -4.15 37.78 -85.74
N ASP A 668 -3.28 37.50 -86.73
CA ASP A 668 -2.66 36.17 -86.94
C ASP A 668 -1.84 35.68 -85.74
N THR A 669 -1.57 36.55 -84.75
CA THR A 669 -0.90 36.21 -83.49
C THR A 669 -1.82 35.61 -82.43
N SER A 670 -3.15 35.62 -82.65
CA SER A 670 -4.12 35.09 -81.70
C SER A 670 -4.05 33.56 -81.62
N THR A 671 -4.16 32.99 -80.42
CA THR A 671 -3.83 31.57 -80.18
C THR A 671 -5.03 30.68 -79.80
N PHE A 672 -6.26 31.05 -80.19
CA PHE A 672 -7.49 30.30 -79.84
C PHE A 672 -7.43 28.78 -80.07
N GLU A 673 -6.60 28.31 -81.00
CA GLU A 673 -6.57 26.91 -81.41
C GLU A 673 -5.87 25.93 -80.43
N LYS A 674 -5.29 26.42 -79.32
CA LYS A 674 -4.60 25.56 -78.34
C LYS A 674 -5.45 25.36 -77.07
N LYS A 675 -5.80 24.10 -76.80
CA LYS A 675 -6.75 23.63 -75.79
C LYS A 675 -6.54 24.06 -74.32
N ASN A 676 -5.49 24.78 -73.92
CA ASN A 676 -5.16 24.96 -72.49
C ASN A 676 -4.34 26.23 -72.16
N GLU A 677 -4.22 27.23 -73.04
CA GLU A 677 -3.39 28.43 -72.78
C GLU A 677 -4.18 29.72 -73.01
N ASP A 678 -4.75 30.33 -71.95
CA ASP A 678 -5.09 31.76 -71.77
C ASP A 678 -5.60 32.58 -72.99
N GLY A 679 -6.19 31.92 -74.00
CA GLY A 679 -6.35 32.37 -75.38
C GLY A 679 -6.27 33.88 -75.60
N ASN A 680 -5.09 34.37 -76.02
CA ASN A 680 -4.92 35.79 -76.24
C ASN A 680 -5.69 36.20 -77.51
N PHE A 681 -6.68 37.08 -77.34
CA PHE A 681 -7.50 37.64 -78.41
C PHE A 681 -6.92 38.97 -78.87
N ASP A 682 -6.00 38.91 -79.81
CA ASP A 682 -5.45 40.11 -80.45
C ASP A 682 -6.36 40.56 -81.58
N TRP A 683 -6.74 41.83 -81.56
CA TRP A 683 -7.62 42.41 -82.56
C TRP A 683 -7.02 43.63 -83.23
N VAL A 684 -7.42 43.84 -84.48
CA VAL A 684 -6.96 44.92 -85.35
C VAL A 684 -8.16 45.59 -86.01
N PHE A 685 -8.31 46.89 -85.80
CA PHE A 685 -9.19 47.75 -86.57
C PHE A 685 -8.41 48.38 -87.74
N LYS A 686 -8.80 48.03 -88.97
CA LYS A 686 -8.17 48.50 -90.21
C LYS A 686 -8.67 49.88 -90.60
N THR A 687 -7.88 50.91 -90.29
CA THR A 687 -8.27 52.31 -90.56
C THR A 687 -8.30 52.62 -92.06
N SER A 688 -7.48 51.98 -92.89
CA SER A 688 -7.48 52.16 -94.35
C SER A 688 -8.82 51.81 -94.98
N ASP A 689 -9.46 50.76 -94.47
CA ASP A 689 -10.67 50.20 -95.04
C ASP A 689 -11.88 51.06 -94.64
N ALA A 690 -11.89 51.54 -93.39
CA ALA A 690 -12.87 52.51 -92.90
C ALA A 690 -12.86 53.83 -93.68
N VAL A 691 -11.69 54.31 -94.11
CA VAL A 691 -11.60 55.52 -94.94
C VAL A 691 -12.16 55.27 -96.34
N ASN A 692 -11.80 54.14 -96.96
CA ASN A 692 -12.21 53.83 -98.33
C ASN A 692 -13.71 53.49 -98.46
N SER A 693 -14.34 53.04 -97.38
CA SER A 693 -15.76 52.71 -97.36
C SER A 693 -16.68 53.91 -97.09
N GLY A 694 -16.11 55.10 -96.82
CA GLY A 694 -16.90 56.30 -96.52
C GLY A 694 -17.47 56.33 -95.10
N LEU A 695 -16.76 55.81 -94.08
CA LEU A 695 -17.22 55.91 -92.67
C LEU A 695 -17.54 57.36 -92.25
N SER A 696 -16.88 58.35 -92.89
CA SER A 696 -17.13 59.78 -92.75
C SER A 696 -18.46 60.29 -93.34
N GLU A 697 -19.11 59.51 -94.20
CA GLU A 697 -20.44 59.81 -94.74
C GLU A 697 -21.57 59.33 -93.82
N TRP A 698 -21.28 58.37 -92.92
CA TRP A 698 -22.24 57.77 -91.99
C TRP A 698 -22.30 58.48 -90.63
N ALA A 699 -21.18 59.01 -90.18
CA ALA A 699 -21.07 59.78 -88.94
C ALA A 699 -20.98 61.28 -89.27
N LYS A 700 -21.67 62.12 -88.48
CA LYS A 700 -21.63 63.59 -88.67
C LYS A 700 -20.26 64.14 -88.23
N VAL A 701 -20.05 65.44 -88.35
CA VAL A 701 -18.88 66.08 -87.72
C VAL A 701 -19.00 65.93 -86.20
N GLY A 702 -17.94 65.45 -85.54
CA GLY A 702 -17.92 65.25 -84.08
C GLY A 702 -17.10 64.04 -83.63
N ASP A 703 -17.13 63.81 -82.32
CA ASP A 703 -16.56 62.62 -81.69
C ASP A 703 -17.57 61.48 -81.74
N HIS A 704 -17.10 60.30 -82.14
CA HIS A 704 -17.92 59.12 -82.35
C HIS A 704 -17.32 57.90 -81.66
N LYS A 705 -18.20 56.99 -81.24
CA LYS A 705 -17.86 55.70 -80.65
C LYS A 705 -18.49 54.58 -81.48
N LEU A 706 -17.65 53.84 -82.20
CA LEU A 706 -18.02 52.60 -82.86
C LEU A 706 -17.81 51.44 -81.88
N THR A 707 -18.87 50.73 -81.53
CA THR A 707 -18.83 49.61 -80.58
C THR A 707 -19.06 48.30 -81.32
N TYR A 708 -18.09 47.39 -81.22
CA TYR A 708 -18.18 46.01 -81.68
C TYR A 708 -18.55 45.11 -80.50
N ASN A 709 -19.75 44.54 -80.50
CA ASN A 709 -20.14 43.56 -79.49
C ASN A 709 -19.82 42.16 -80.02
N ILE A 710 -18.83 41.51 -79.40
CA ILE A 710 -18.32 40.19 -79.78
C ILE A 710 -18.78 39.16 -78.76
N ASN A 711 -19.37 38.06 -79.21
CA ASN A 711 -19.58 36.87 -78.41
C ASN A 711 -18.38 35.94 -78.56
N PHE A 712 -17.73 35.61 -77.46
CA PHE A 712 -16.88 34.42 -77.36
C PHE A 712 -17.80 33.26 -77.02
N ILE A 713 -17.78 32.21 -77.84
CA ILE A 713 -18.72 31.10 -77.80
C ILE A 713 -17.92 29.84 -77.49
N ASP A 714 -18.30 29.13 -76.45
CA ASP A 714 -17.88 27.75 -76.25
C ASP A 714 -18.92 26.81 -76.88
N THR A 715 -18.46 25.98 -77.80
CA THR A 715 -19.31 25.01 -78.50
C THR A 715 -19.11 23.63 -77.88
N PRO A 716 -20.17 23.01 -77.35
CA PRO A 716 -20.03 21.74 -76.67
C PRO A 716 -19.64 20.62 -77.62
N PHE A 717 -18.95 19.62 -77.08
CA PHE A 717 -18.59 18.41 -77.81
C PHE A 717 -19.82 17.56 -78.13
N ALA A 718 -20.88 17.64 -77.31
CA ALA A 718 -22.12 16.94 -77.55
C ALA A 718 -23.00 17.67 -78.61
N PRO A 719 -23.44 17.01 -79.70
CA PRO A 719 -24.12 17.66 -80.83
C PRO A 719 -25.50 18.28 -80.53
N ASN A 720 -26.02 18.14 -79.31
CA ASN A 720 -27.30 18.70 -78.86
C ASN A 720 -27.18 19.55 -77.59
N ALA A 721 -25.96 19.80 -77.09
CA ALA A 721 -25.76 20.66 -75.92
C ALA A 721 -25.81 22.14 -76.33
N ILE A 722 -26.09 23.01 -75.35
CA ILE A 722 -26.27 24.45 -75.58
C ILE A 722 -24.89 25.11 -75.59
N SER A 723 -24.55 25.82 -76.66
CA SER A 723 -23.35 26.68 -76.68
C SER A 723 -23.47 27.79 -75.65
N LEU A 724 -22.44 27.95 -74.83
CA LEU A 724 -22.34 29.05 -73.89
C LEU A 724 -21.57 30.20 -74.55
N ALA A 725 -21.86 31.42 -74.14
CA ALA A 725 -21.18 32.57 -74.72
C ALA A 725 -21.07 33.74 -73.75
N THR A 726 -19.95 34.45 -73.83
CA THR A 726 -19.71 35.70 -73.13
C THR A 726 -19.54 36.83 -74.12
N SER A 727 -20.34 37.89 -73.96
CA SER A 727 -20.25 39.08 -74.80
C SER A 727 -19.22 40.06 -74.23
N GLN A 728 -18.39 40.66 -75.09
CA GLN A 728 -17.51 41.77 -74.77
C GLN A 728 -17.67 42.88 -75.80
N ASP A 729 -17.78 44.12 -75.33
CA ASP A 729 -17.73 45.31 -76.18
C ASP A 729 -16.28 45.73 -76.43
N ILE A 730 -15.99 46.05 -77.69
CA ILE A 730 -14.74 46.68 -78.11
C ILE A 730 -15.06 48.04 -78.72
N ASN A 731 -14.54 49.10 -78.10
CA ASN A 731 -14.86 50.49 -78.46
C ASN A 731 -13.74 51.11 -79.29
N ILE A 732 -14.07 51.58 -80.49
CA ILE A 732 -13.19 52.38 -81.33
C ILE A 732 -13.67 53.83 -81.31
N PHE A 733 -12.88 54.71 -80.72
CA PHE A 733 -13.15 56.14 -80.65
C PHE A 733 -12.43 56.88 -81.78
N PHE A 734 -13.16 57.77 -82.45
CA PHE A 734 -12.63 58.57 -83.54
C PHE A 734 -13.35 59.91 -83.65
N THR A 735 -12.67 60.90 -84.21
CA THR A 735 -13.22 62.24 -84.43
C THR A 735 -13.27 62.53 -85.92
N ILE A 736 -14.45 62.92 -86.42
CA ILE A 736 -14.59 63.45 -87.78
C ILE A 736 -14.40 64.96 -87.71
N PRO A 737 -13.33 65.50 -88.34
CA PRO A 737 -13.05 66.93 -88.30
C PRO A 737 -14.08 67.71 -89.13
N GLU A 738 -14.37 68.94 -88.69
CA GLU A 738 -15.20 69.87 -89.45
C GLU A 738 -14.47 70.27 -90.73
N VAL A 739 -15.03 69.91 -91.89
CA VAL A 739 -14.40 70.21 -93.19
C VAL A 739 -14.56 71.71 -93.47
N ASN A 740 -13.57 72.51 -93.05
CA ASN A 740 -13.48 73.90 -93.48
C ASN A 740 -13.16 73.95 -94.98
N SER A 741 -14.19 74.13 -95.78
CA SER A 741 -14.12 74.39 -97.21
C SER A 741 -13.35 75.69 -97.47
N MET A 742 -12.05 75.59 -97.74
CA MET A 742 -11.30 76.51 -98.58
C MET A 742 -9.95 75.91 -98.94
N PHE A 743 -9.81 75.41 -100.17
CA PHE A 743 -8.75 75.79 -101.11
C PHE A 743 -9.06 75.19 -102.49
N THR A 744 -9.60 76.04 -103.37
CA THR A 744 -9.41 76.05 -104.84
C THR A 744 -8.02 76.68 -105.09
N VAL A 745 -7.15 76.30 -106.02
CA VAL A 745 -7.21 75.79 -107.41
C VAL A 745 -6.24 74.63 -107.58
#